data_AF-A0AAN7HVA2-F1
#
_entry.id   AF-A0AAN7HVA2-F1
#
_cell.length_a   1.000
_cell.length_b   1.000
_cell.length_c   1.000
_cell.angle_alpha   90.00
_cell.angle_beta   90.00
_cell.angle_gamma   90.00
#
_symmetry.space_group_name_H-M   'P 1'
#
loop_
_entity.id
_entity.type
_entity.pdbx_description
1 polymer ?
#
loop_
_entity_poly.entity_id
_entity_poly.type
_entity_poly.pdbx_seq_one_letter_code
_entity_poly.pdbx_strand_id
1 'polypeptide(L)'
;MPFLRVLGRASQLLVRQVKVAPRLATHRGRHPGSPIFLPNGARIFNRLINFLRQQYVRYGFQEVITPTIYKKALWAKSGHLENYSEDMYTVTSTSPSRAEVSEGGEEAEYGLKPMNCPGHCLIFASQSRSYRDLPIRYADFSPLHRNEISGALSGLTRVRRFHQDDGHIFCRPSQIEEEISKTLDFVRLTYGTLGLGSFRLVLSTRPEQYIGTADEWAQAEDALKAALEKSGQGYTVNEGDGAFYGPKIDIILKDSDGKEHQTATIQLDFQLPKRFDLEYVAPAPEYEKRGKTTTDPQLLAEYGPVRPVLIHRAVLGSAERLMALLIEHYNGKWPFWLHPRQAIIITVNSTEPVVEWARHTRDVLLGLSPAPSATEPISPTGLAADLDLSDRSVAVKVREATAKGYALIIVVGPKDVESKTVSLRATAPVVPNKAGDSDKEPQKVERLTMAPEELRDYMLSLEKKKSARIKNQQIRYNAMDLTNPSDPPPDYITAARAHGIPLRQSAPIKKGPYPLELPILSYLRSKRVILASASPRRRALLSQLGLRDLEISPSNEPEDLDKKSHTPEEYVAATAQRKCLAVYQAAIARQQEISTYLENNKDATNPDPRQLEDPALVIAADTVIATRGGQILEKPRSEADHVRMLKHLRDSVHHRVLTGVCVLAPKDDASHPGYALASHVEGTRVFFAAADDGLPDDVIESYVRTREGADKAGGYALQGVGGMVLVDRVEGSVDNVIGLPVRKCLQLCEKVVFRQGHEEDEGDESD
;
A
#
# COMPACT_ATOMS: atom_id res chain seq x y z
N MET A 1 -45.79 -25.23 14.42
CA MET A 1 -45.56 -23.77 14.50
C MET A 1 -44.14 -23.32 14.08
N PRO A 2 -43.02 -23.97 14.49
CA PRO A 2 -41.66 -23.54 14.11
C PRO A 2 -41.34 -23.76 12.62
N PHE A 3 -41.76 -24.90 12.06
CA PHE A 3 -41.48 -25.30 10.68
C PHE A 3 -42.15 -24.38 9.63
N LEU A 4 -43.39 -23.93 9.90
CA LEU A 4 -44.11 -22.96 9.06
C LEU A 4 -43.51 -21.54 9.15
N ARG A 5 -42.86 -21.18 10.26
CA ARG A 5 -42.09 -19.92 10.38
C ARG A 5 -40.78 -19.97 9.59
N VAL A 6 -40.12 -21.12 9.52
CA VAL A 6 -38.92 -21.33 8.69
C VAL A 6 -39.28 -21.30 7.20
N LEU A 7 -40.36 -21.98 6.79
CA LEU A 7 -40.87 -21.93 5.41
C LEU A 7 -41.40 -20.53 5.02
N GLY A 8 -42.07 -19.83 5.94
CA GLY A 8 -42.52 -18.45 5.73
C GLY A 8 -41.36 -17.45 5.60
N ARG A 9 -40.24 -17.67 6.32
CA ARG A 9 -39.01 -16.89 6.16
C ARG A 9 -38.30 -17.21 4.84
N ALA A 10 -38.13 -18.48 4.50
CA ALA A 10 -37.55 -18.92 3.22
C ALA A 10 -38.34 -18.42 2.00
N SER A 11 -39.68 -18.43 2.07
CA SER A 11 -40.57 -17.88 1.04
C SER A 11 -40.45 -16.34 0.92
N GLN A 12 -40.35 -15.62 2.04
CA GLN A 12 -40.06 -14.19 2.02
C GLN A 12 -38.65 -13.87 1.48
N LEU A 13 -37.66 -14.74 1.65
CA LEU A 13 -36.28 -14.57 1.22
C LEU A 13 -36.10 -14.85 -0.29
N LEU A 14 -36.76 -15.87 -0.84
CA LEU A 14 -36.85 -16.09 -2.29
C LEU A 14 -37.53 -14.89 -2.97
N VAL A 15 -38.61 -14.38 -2.36
CA VAL A 15 -39.27 -13.13 -2.80
C VAL A 15 -38.35 -11.90 -2.67
N ARG A 16 -37.32 -11.91 -1.81
CA ARG A 16 -36.37 -10.79 -1.60
C ARG A 16 -35.22 -10.79 -2.59
N GLN A 17 -34.64 -11.95 -2.94
CA GLN A 17 -33.79 -12.06 -4.14
C GLN A 17 -34.58 -11.56 -5.37
N VAL A 18 -35.86 -11.95 -5.48
CA VAL A 18 -36.77 -11.51 -6.55
C VAL A 18 -37.16 -10.02 -6.49
N LYS A 19 -36.97 -9.31 -5.36
CA LYS A 19 -37.31 -7.86 -5.24
C LYS A 19 -36.10 -6.92 -5.35
N VAL A 20 -34.93 -7.32 -4.84
CA VAL A 20 -33.72 -6.48 -4.81
C VAL A 20 -32.78 -6.81 -5.98
N ALA A 21 -32.61 -8.10 -6.32
CA ALA A 21 -31.71 -8.50 -7.41
C ALA A 21 -32.12 -7.93 -8.78
N PRO A 22 -33.40 -7.84 -9.20
CA PRO A 22 -33.76 -7.31 -10.52
C PRO A 22 -33.40 -5.83 -10.74
N ARG A 23 -33.06 -5.09 -9.68
CA ARG A 23 -32.59 -3.69 -9.74
C ARG A 23 -31.06 -3.57 -9.79
N LEU A 24 -30.35 -4.68 -9.58
CA LEU A 24 -28.89 -4.78 -9.61
C LEU A 24 -28.39 -5.65 -10.77
N ALA A 25 -29.08 -6.74 -11.10
CA ALA A 25 -28.79 -7.60 -12.23
C ALA A 25 -30.06 -8.24 -12.80
N THR A 26 -30.06 -8.61 -14.08
CA THR A 26 -31.22 -9.25 -14.74
C THR A 26 -30.80 -10.51 -15.51
N HIS A 27 -31.69 -11.50 -15.52
CA HIS A 27 -31.58 -12.74 -16.29
C HIS A 27 -32.78 -12.85 -17.22
N ARG A 28 -32.55 -13.23 -18.48
CA ARG A 28 -33.60 -13.55 -19.45
C ARG A 28 -33.26 -14.86 -20.14
N GLY A 29 -34.28 -15.54 -20.68
CA GLY A 29 -34.13 -16.85 -21.33
C GLY A 29 -33.14 -16.90 -22.50
N ARG A 30 -32.75 -15.73 -23.05
CA ARG A 30 -31.77 -15.63 -24.16
C ARG A 30 -30.30 -15.69 -23.71
N HIS A 31 -30.02 -15.65 -22.40
CA HIS A 31 -28.67 -15.69 -21.84
C HIS A 31 -28.67 -16.42 -20.48
N PRO A 32 -29.00 -17.72 -20.46
CA PRO A 32 -29.09 -18.50 -19.22
C PRO A 32 -27.73 -18.51 -18.50
N GLY A 33 -27.74 -18.22 -17.19
CA GLY A 33 -26.52 -18.23 -16.37
C GLY A 33 -25.54 -17.10 -16.68
N SER A 34 -25.91 -16.11 -17.50
CA SER A 34 -25.08 -14.94 -17.79
C SER A 34 -25.81 -13.66 -17.34
N PRO A 35 -25.51 -13.15 -16.14
CA PRO A 35 -26.20 -11.97 -15.61
C PRO A 35 -25.82 -10.70 -16.36
N ILE A 36 -26.81 -9.82 -16.58
CA ILE A 36 -26.58 -8.43 -17.00
C ILE A 36 -26.62 -7.55 -15.75
N PHE A 37 -25.49 -6.95 -15.39
CA PHE A 37 -25.42 -6.00 -14.29
C PHE A 37 -25.99 -4.63 -14.71
N LEU A 38 -26.98 -4.15 -13.95
CA LEU A 38 -27.56 -2.81 -14.09
C LEU A 38 -26.63 -1.79 -13.39
N PRO A 39 -26.78 -0.46 -13.62
CA PRO A 39 -25.84 0.54 -13.10
C PRO A 39 -25.52 0.42 -11.61
N ASN A 40 -26.52 0.14 -10.77
CA ASN A 40 -26.31 -0.06 -9.33
C ASN A 40 -25.55 -1.36 -9.00
N GLY A 41 -25.81 -2.45 -9.71
CA GLY A 41 -25.06 -3.69 -9.53
C GLY A 41 -23.62 -3.54 -10.01
N ALA A 42 -23.41 -2.85 -11.14
CA ALA A 42 -22.09 -2.53 -11.66
C ALA A 42 -21.29 -1.64 -10.68
N ARG A 43 -21.92 -0.68 -10.01
CA ARG A 43 -21.27 0.12 -8.94
C ARG A 43 -20.72 -0.77 -7.82
N ILE A 44 -21.53 -1.72 -7.32
CA ILE A 44 -21.09 -2.66 -6.27
C ILE A 44 -19.94 -3.52 -6.78
N PHE A 45 -20.11 -4.14 -7.96
CA PHE A 45 -19.13 -5.00 -8.59
C PHE A 45 -17.77 -4.29 -8.77
N ASN A 46 -17.77 -3.08 -9.34
CA ASN A 46 -16.56 -2.31 -9.55
C ASN A 46 -15.87 -1.90 -8.25
N ARG A 47 -16.64 -1.62 -7.19
CA ARG A 47 -16.08 -1.30 -5.87
C ARG A 47 -15.41 -2.50 -5.22
N LEU A 48 -15.98 -3.70 -5.36
CA LEU A 48 -15.34 -4.93 -4.89
C LEU A 48 -14.02 -5.20 -5.63
N ILE A 49 -14.03 -5.06 -6.95
CA ILE A 49 -12.81 -5.24 -7.77
C ILE A 49 -11.76 -4.19 -7.43
N ASN A 50 -12.14 -2.91 -7.38
CA ASN A 50 -11.20 -1.83 -7.07
C ASN A 50 -10.63 -1.97 -5.66
N PHE A 51 -11.44 -2.40 -4.69
CA PHE A 51 -10.94 -2.74 -3.36
C PHE A 51 -9.85 -3.80 -3.41
N LEU A 52 -10.07 -4.91 -4.14
CA LEU A 52 -9.06 -5.95 -4.27
C LEU A 52 -7.82 -5.48 -5.04
N ARG A 53 -7.97 -4.70 -6.11
CA ARG A 53 -6.84 -4.11 -6.86
C ARG A 53 -5.94 -3.27 -5.97
N GLN A 54 -6.52 -2.49 -5.06
CA GLN A 54 -5.75 -1.75 -4.06
C GLN A 54 -5.00 -2.70 -3.11
N GLN A 55 -5.63 -3.80 -2.70
CA GLN A 55 -4.97 -4.80 -1.85
C GLN A 55 -3.87 -5.57 -2.61
N TYR A 56 -4.00 -5.78 -3.92
CA TYR A 56 -2.98 -6.44 -4.72
C TYR A 56 -1.63 -5.75 -4.63
N VAL A 57 -1.60 -4.41 -4.59
CA VAL A 57 -0.36 -3.64 -4.37
C VAL A 57 0.28 -4.00 -3.03
N ARG A 58 -0.52 -4.05 -1.94
CA ARG A 58 -0.05 -4.41 -0.60
C ARG A 58 0.50 -5.84 -0.53
N TYR A 59 -0.15 -6.78 -1.20
CA TYR A 59 0.23 -8.20 -1.19
C TYR A 59 1.21 -8.58 -2.32
N GLY A 60 1.68 -7.61 -3.11
CA GLY A 60 2.68 -7.81 -4.17
C GLY A 60 2.17 -8.60 -5.38
N PHE A 61 0.87 -8.49 -5.70
CA PHE A 61 0.26 -9.05 -6.91
C PHE A 61 0.36 -8.07 -8.08
N GLN A 62 0.64 -8.61 -9.26
CA GLN A 62 0.63 -7.90 -10.53
C GLN A 62 -0.61 -8.34 -11.31
N GLU A 63 -1.51 -7.39 -11.60
CA GLU A 63 -2.70 -7.70 -12.41
C GLU A 63 -2.29 -7.90 -13.87
N VAL A 64 -2.77 -8.99 -14.47
CA VAL A 64 -2.56 -9.35 -15.87
C VAL A 64 -3.91 -9.57 -16.55
N ILE A 65 -3.92 -9.42 -17.88
CA ILE A 65 -5.10 -9.68 -18.70
C ILE A 65 -4.73 -10.75 -19.72
N THR A 66 -5.43 -11.87 -19.68
CA THR A 66 -5.18 -13.00 -20.56
C THR A 66 -6.33 -13.24 -21.55
N PRO A 67 -6.06 -13.79 -22.75
CA PRO A 67 -7.10 -14.14 -23.72
C PRO A 67 -8.28 -14.91 -23.13
N THR A 68 -9.47 -14.74 -23.72
CA THR A 68 -10.67 -15.50 -23.33
C THR A 68 -10.82 -16.80 -24.12
N ILE A 69 -10.23 -16.86 -25.32
CA ILE A 69 -10.29 -18.00 -26.24
C ILE A 69 -8.88 -18.56 -26.39
N TYR A 70 -8.74 -19.87 -26.27
CA TYR A 70 -7.48 -20.58 -26.52
C TYR A 70 -7.69 -21.80 -27.41
N LYS A 71 -6.62 -22.21 -28.09
CA LYS A 71 -6.59 -23.47 -28.84
C LYS A 71 -6.79 -24.65 -27.88
N LYS A 72 -7.51 -25.68 -28.33
CA LYS A 72 -7.76 -26.91 -27.56
C LYS A 72 -6.49 -27.59 -27.04
N ALA A 73 -5.39 -27.49 -27.79
CA ALA A 73 -4.07 -27.98 -27.40
C ALA A 73 -3.58 -27.45 -26.04
N LEU A 74 -3.92 -26.21 -25.66
CA LEU A 74 -3.55 -25.67 -24.36
C LEU A 74 -4.28 -26.40 -23.22
N TRP A 75 -5.55 -26.75 -23.42
CA TRP A 75 -6.37 -27.47 -22.44
C TRP A 75 -5.91 -28.92 -22.27
N ALA A 76 -5.52 -29.57 -23.36
CA ALA A 76 -4.88 -30.89 -23.32
C ALA A 76 -3.53 -30.85 -22.60
N LYS A 77 -2.67 -29.87 -22.93
CA LYS A 77 -1.38 -29.68 -22.26
C LYS A 77 -1.57 -29.51 -20.75
N SER A 78 -2.52 -28.68 -20.34
CA SER A 78 -2.80 -28.41 -18.93
C SER A 78 -3.53 -29.54 -18.17
N GLY A 79 -4.11 -30.53 -18.85
CA GLY A 79 -4.89 -31.60 -18.20
C GLY A 79 -6.38 -31.28 -17.97
N HIS A 80 -6.85 -30.12 -18.43
CA HIS A 80 -8.23 -29.69 -18.25
C HIS A 80 -9.18 -30.29 -19.28
N LEU A 81 -8.67 -30.68 -20.45
CA LEU A 81 -9.52 -31.30 -21.46
C LEU A 81 -10.00 -32.68 -20.99
N GLU A 82 -9.14 -33.45 -20.33
CA GLU A 82 -9.44 -34.78 -19.83
C GLU A 82 -10.41 -34.75 -18.65
N ASN A 83 -10.28 -33.77 -17.76
CA ASN A 83 -11.02 -33.70 -16.51
C ASN A 83 -12.21 -32.72 -16.50
N TYR A 84 -12.29 -31.82 -17.49
CA TYR A 84 -13.22 -30.67 -17.46
C TYR A 84 -13.92 -30.39 -18.79
N SER A 85 -13.75 -31.23 -19.82
CA SER A 85 -14.28 -31.00 -21.17
C SER A 85 -15.80 -30.84 -21.22
N GLU A 86 -16.55 -31.62 -20.44
CA GLU A 86 -18.02 -31.55 -20.40
C GLU A 86 -18.53 -30.19 -19.88
N ASP A 87 -17.73 -29.54 -19.02
CA ASP A 87 -18.00 -28.24 -18.42
C ASP A 87 -17.40 -27.07 -19.22
N MET A 88 -16.87 -27.30 -20.43
CA MET A 88 -16.27 -26.27 -21.28
C MET A 88 -17.16 -25.89 -22.46
N TYR A 89 -17.05 -24.63 -22.88
CA TYR A 89 -17.65 -24.16 -24.14
C TYR A 89 -16.63 -24.22 -25.28
N THR A 90 -17.00 -24.87 -26.37
CA THR A 90 -16.24 -24.87 -27.62
C THR A 90 -16.59 -23.66 -28.48
N VAL A 91 -15.59 -23.11 -29.17
CA VAL A 91 -15.73 -22.01 -30.13
C VAL A 91 -15.24 -22.51 -31.48
N THR A 92 -16.08 -22.39 -32.50
CA THR A 92 -15.76 -22.76 -33.88
C THR A 92 -15.71 -21.52 -34.77
N SER A 93 -14.79 -21.52 -35.74
CA SER A 93 -14.73 -20.47 -36.77
C SER A 93 -15.87 -20.66 -37.76
N THR A 94 -16.53 -19.57 -38.15
CA THR A 94 -17.60 -19.60 -39.18
C THR A 94 -17.06 -19.55 -40.62
N SER A 95 -15.74 -19.44 -40.79
CA SER A 95 -15.10 -19.25 -42.10
C SER A 95 -14.13 -20.41 -42.37
N PRO A 96 -14.53 -21.41 -43.19
CA PRO A 96 -13.71 -22.58 -43.48
C PRO A 96 -12.37 -22.21 -44.14
N SER A 97 -12.34 -21.14 -44.95
CA SER A 97 -11.13 -20.66 -45.62
C SER A 97 -10.13 -19.95 -44.67
N ARG A 98 -10.54 -19.68 -43.43
CA ARG A 98 -9.69 -19.12 -42.37
C ARG A 98 -9.50 -20.09 -41.21
N ALA A 99 -9.95 -21.34 -41.35
CA ALA A 99 -9.67 -22.37 -40.37
C ALA A 99 -8.17 -22.66 -40.40
N GLU A 100 -7.49 -22.33 -39.31
CA GLU A 100 -6.11 -22.77 -39.12
C GLU A 100 -6.12 -24.30 -39.05
N VAL A 101 -5.26 -24.94 -39.83
CA VAL A 101 -5.05 -26.38 -39.75
C VAL A 101 -4.09 -26.63 -38.59
N SER A 102 -4.47 -27.49 -37.65
CA SER A 102 -3.58 -27.93 -36.56
C SER A 102 -2.40 -28.76 -37.10
N GLU A 103 -1.36 -28.98 -36.29
CA GLU A 103 -0.16 -29.77 -36.67
C GLU A 103 -0.46 -31.25 -37.04
N GLY A 104 -1.73 -31.68 -36.98
CA GLY A 104 -2.20 -33.01 -37.39
C GLY A 104 -3.18 -33.02 -38.58
N GLY A 105 -3.42 -31.90 -39.27
CA GLY A 105 -4.32 -31.85 -40.43
C GLY A 105 -5.81 -31.62 -40.10
N GLU A 106 -6.18 -31.50 -38.83
CA GLU A 106 -7.55 -31.22 -38.36
C GLU A 106 -7.80 -29.72 -38.19
N GLU A 107 -9.05 -29.27 -38.33
CA GLU A 107 -9.43 -27.88 -38.05
C GLU A 107 -9.10 -27.50 -36.60
N ALA A 108 -8.48 -26.32 -36.39
CA ALA A 108 -8.17 -25.84 -35.06
C ALA A 108 -9.45 -25.58 -34.26
N GLU A 109 -9.73 -26.44 -33.27
CA GLU A 109 -10.78 -26.22 -32.30
C GLU A 109 -10.31 -25.27 -31.19
N TYR A 110 -11.20 -24.36 -30.79
CA TYR A 110 -10.96 -23.40 -29.72
C TYR A 110 -11.94 -23.63 -28.56
N GLY A 111 -11.56 -23.20 -27.37
CA GLY A 111 -12.43 -23.23 -26.19
C GLY A 111 -12.41 -21.89 -25.45
N LEU A 112 -13.55 -21.52 -24.86
CA LEU A 112 -13.58 -20.45 -23.87
C LEU A 112 -12.90 -20.93 -22.59
N LYS A 113 -12.11 -20.06 -21.96
CA LYS A 113 -11.40 -20.42 -20.75
C LYS A 113 -12.36 -20.71 -19.57
N PRO A 114 -12.26 -21.88 -18.91
CA PRO A 114 -12.98 -22.16 -17.67
C PRO A 114 -12.22 -21.67 -16.41
N MET A 115 -10.94 -21.32 -16.57
CA MET A 115 -10.02 -20.84 -15.52
C MET A 115 -8.79 -20.15 -16.13
N ASN A 116 -8.08 -19.32 -15.34
CA ASN A 116 -6.96 -18.51 -15.87
C ASN A 116 -5.58 -19.17 -15.77
N CYS A 117 -5.43 -20.25 -14.99
CA CYS A 117 -4.15 -20.85 -14.62
C CYS A 117 -3.24 -21.16 -15.83
N PRO A 118 -3.74 -21.79 -16.92
CA PRO A 118 -2.93 -22.06 -18.10
C PRO A 118 -2.36 -20.81 -18.76
N GLY A 119 -3.12 -19.72 -18.81
CA GLY A 119 -2.67 -18.43 -19.35
C GLY A 119 -1.53 -17.83 -18.51
N HIS A 120 -1.60 -17.98 -17.18
CA HIS A 120 -0.55 -17.47 -16.28
C HIS A 120 0.72 -18.30 -16.36
N CYS A 121 0.61 -19.61 -16.62
CA CYS A 121 1.76 -20.47 -16.90
C CYS A 121 2.49 -20.03 -18.18
N LEU A 122 1.75 -19.65 -19.24
CA LEU A 122 2.35 -19.09 -20.46
C LEU A 122 3.11 -17.78 -20.18
N ILE A 123 2.55 -16.90 -19.35
CA ILE A 123 3.22 -15.66 -18.95
C ILE A 123 4.51 -15.96 -18.17
N PHE A 124 4.47 -16.91 -17.23
CA PHE A 124 5.67 -17.33 -16.49
C PHE A 124 6.75 -17.83 -17.46
N ALA A 125 6.39 -18.74 -18.36
CA ALA A 125 7.28 -19.38 -19.34
C ALA A 125 7.85 -18.41 -20.40
N SER A 126 7.21 -17.26 -20.63
CA SER A 126 7.65 -16.28 -21.64
C SER A 126 9.00 -15.63 -21.37
N GLN A 127 9.53 -15.75 -20.15
CA GLN A 127 10.79 -15.14 -19.74
C GLN A 127 11.59 -16.11 -18.87
N SER A 128 12.91 -16.07 -19.01
CA SER A 128 13.83 -16.75 -18.10
C SER A 128 13.70 -16.19 -16.68
N ARG A 129 13.58 -17.06 -15.67
CA ARG A 129 13.37 -16.67 -14.27
C ARG A 129 14.56 -17.05 -13.39
N SER A 130 14.96 -16.17 -12.49
CA SER A 130 15.89 -16.46 -11.40
C SER A 130 15.14 -16.74 -10.10
N TYR A 131 15.72 -17.53 -9.19
CA TYR A 131 15.19 -17.71 -7.83
C TYR A 131 14.94 -16.39 -7.10
N ARG A 132 15.65 -15.32 -7.47
CA ARG A 132 15.51 -13.97 -6.91
C ARG A 132 14.24 -13.25 -7.36
N ASP A 133 13.67 -13.65 -8.49
CA ASP A 133 12.42 -13.09 -8.99
C ASP A 133 11.21 -13.66 -8.24
N LEU A 134 11.37 -14.81 -7.58
CA LEU A 134 10.30 -15.51 -6.87
C LEU A 134 10.18 -15.02 -5.41
N PRO A 135 8.96 -14.77 -4.92
CA PRO A 135 7.69 -15.20 -5.51
C PRO A 135 7.10 -14.20 -6.52
N ILE A 136 6.64 -14.72 -7.65
CA ILE A 136 5.90 -13.96 -8.67
C ILE A 136 4.41 -14.21 -8.44
N ARG A 137 3.61 -13.14 -8.39
CA ARG A 137 2.17 -13.22 -8.10
C ARG A 137 1.37 -12.54 -9.19
N TYR A 138 0.60 -13.30 -9.94
CA TYR A 138 -0.34 -12.77 -10.94
C TYR A 138 -1.76 -12.76 -10.41
N ALA A 139 -2.53 -11.75 -10.78
CA ALA A 139 -3.97 -11.68 -10.53
C ALA A 139 -4.72 -11.39 -11.84
N ASP A 140 -5.90 -11.98 -12.04
CA ASP A 140 -6.66 -11.83 -13.29
C ASP A 140 -8.16 -11.87 -13.01
N PHE A 141 -8.86 -10.83 -13.46
CA PHE A 141 -10.32 -10.67 -13.35
C PHE A 141 -11.06 -10.90 -14.67
N SER A 142 -10.39 -11.47 -15.66
CA SER A 142 -11.01 -11.79 -16.94
C SER A 142 -12.23 -12.71 -16.77
N PRO A 143 -13.25 -12.59 -17.63
CA PRO A 143 -14.42 -13.44 -17.56
C PRO A 143 -14.08 -14.91 -17.84
N LEU A 144 -14.59 -15.78 -16.99
CA LEU A 144 -14.51 -17.24 -17.11
C LEU A 144 -15.86 -17.82 -17.51
N HIS A 145 -15.82 -18.95 -18.22
CA HIS A 145 -17.01 -19.62 -18.72
C HIS A 145 -17.02 -21.10 -18.37
N ARG A 146 -18.09 -21.56 -17.72
CA ARG A 146 -18.34 -22.96 -17.38
C ARG A 146 -19.72 -23.38 -17.87
N ASN A 147 -19.81 -24.52 -18.53
CA ASN A 147 -21.04 -25.05 -19.13
C ASN A 147 -21.93 -25.74 -18.10
N GLU A 148 -22.27 -25.01 -17.03
CA GLU A 148 -23.13 -25.50 -15.95
C GLU A 148 -24.49 -25.97 -16.47
N ILE A 149 -24.95 -27.10 -15.93
CA ILE A 149 -26.26 -27.70 -16.27
C ILE A 149 -27.37 -26.67 -16.01
N SER A 150 -28.26 -26.47 -16.99
CA SER A 150 -29.28 -25.41 -16.96
C SER A 150 -30.15 -25.43 -15.70
N GLY A 151 -30.44 -26.62 -15.15
CA GLY A 151 -31.24 -26.79 -13.92
C GLY A 151 -30.53 -26.40 -12.62
N ALA A 152 -29.20 -26.27 -12.65
CA ALA A 152 -28.40 -25.88 -11.49
C ALA A 152 -28.18 -24.35 -11.38
N LEU A 153 -28.55 -23.59 -12.42
CA LEU A 153 -28.37 -22.13 -12.46
C LEU A 153 -29.29 -21.44 -11.46
N SER A 154 -28.73 -20.52 -10.67
CA SER A 154 -29.47 -19.86 -9.59
C SER A 154 -28.97 -18.43 -9.37
N GLY A 155 -29.74 -17.46 -9.86
CA GLY A 155 -29.48 -16.03 -9.72
C GLY A 155 -28.02 -15.68 -10.02
N LEU A 156 -27.32 -15.12 -9.03
CA LEU A 156 -25.89 -14.82 -9.08
C LEU A 156 -25.01 -15.88 -8.37
N THR A 157 -25.61 -16.83 -7.66
CA THR A 157 -24.86 -17.84 -6.87
C THR A 157 -24.22 -18.93 -7.73
N ARG A 158 -24.87 -19.32 -8.83
CA ARG A 158 -24.39 -20.30 -9.80
C ARG A 158 -24.73 -19.85 -11.21
N VAL A 159 -23.69 -19.54 -11.98
CA VAL A 159 -23.72 -18.85 -13.27
C VAL A 159 -22.73 -19.52 -14.23
N ARG A 160 -22.98 -19.36 -15.53
CA ARG A 160 -22.12 -19.87 -16.61
C ARG A 160 -20.97 -18.91 -16.93
N ARG A 161 -21.22 -17.61 -16.84
CA ARG A 161 -20.20 -16.55 -16.98
C ARG A 161 -19.98 -15.89 -15.63
N PHE A 162 -18.73 -15.84 -15.19
CA PHE A 162 -18.35 -15.24 -13.90
C PHE A 162 -16.97 -14.58 -13.94
N HIS A 163 -16.70 -13.72 -12.97
CA HIS A 163 -15.39 -13.12 -12.77
C HIS A 163 -14.87 -13.57 -11.42
N GLN A 164 -13.79 -14.33 -11.43
CA GLN A 164 -13.10 -14.74 -10.22
C GLN A 164 -11.95 -13.79 -9.93
N ASP A 165 -11.66 -13.53 -8.66
CA ASP A 165 -10.47 -12.79 -8.25
C ASP A 165 -9.23 -13.67 -8.25
N ASP A 166 -9.00 -14.29 -9.40
CA ASP A 166 -8.10 -15.42 -9.58
C ASP A 166 -6.65 -14.98 -9.40
N GLY A 167 -5.93 -15.65 -8.51
CA GLY A 167 -4.53 -15.35 -8.21
C GLY A 167 -3.66 -16.59 -8.35
N HIS A 168 -2.50 -16.43 -8.98
CA HIS A 168 -1.51 -17.49 -9.17
C HIS A 168 -0.15 -17.02 -8.66
N ILE A 169 0.36 -17.72 -7.64
CA ILE A 169 1.67 -17.43 -7.04
C ILE A 169 2.65 -18.51 -7.46
N PHE A 170 3.67 -18.13 -8.23
CA PHE A 170 4.81 -18.97 -8.54
C PHE A 170 5.90 -18.73 -7.49
N CYS A 171 6.12 -19.71 -6.63
CA CYS A 171 7.04 -19.59 -5.51
C CYS A 171 8.02 -20.76 -5.43
N ARG A 172 9.09 -20.57 -4.66
CA ARG A 172 10.04 -21.63 -4.34
C ARG A 172 9.42 -22.57 -3.31
N PRO A 173 9.77 -23.86 -3.25
CA PRO A 173 9.21 -24.77 -2.25
C PRO A 173 9.38 -24.28 -0.79
N SER A 174 10.49 -23.59 -0.50
CA SER A 174 10.75 -22.99 0.82
C SER A 174 9.84 -21.80 1.17
N GLN A 175 9.12 -21.22 0.20
CA GLN A 175 8.26 -20.05 0.37
C GLN A 175 6.78 -20.41 0.55
N ILE A 176 6.38 -21.67 0.36
CA ILE A 176 4.98 -22.11 0.37
C ILE A 176 4.24 -21.64 1.64
N GLU A 177 4.83 -21.88 2.80
CA GLU A 177 4.23 -21.56 4.09
C GLU A 177 3.98 -20.05 4.28
N GLU A 178 4.97 -19.23 3.91
CA GLU A 178 4.87 -17.77 3.98
C GLU A 178 3.76 -17.24 3.05
N GLU A 179 3.66 -17.78 1.84
CA GLU A 179 2.67 -17.35 0.85
C GLU A 179 1.25 -17.80 1.21
N ILE A 180 1.08 -18.99 1.81
CA ILE A 180 -0.21 -19.41 2.37
C ILE A 180 -0.61 -18.49 3.53
N SER A 181 0.30 -18.18 4.45
CA SER A 181 0.02 -17.29 5.58
C SER A 181 -0.42 -15.90 5.11
N LYS A 182 0.30 -15.30 4.15
CA LYS A 182 -0.08 -14.00 3.56
C LYS A 182 -1.43 -14.05 2.87
N THR A 183 -1.76 -15.17 2.22
CA THR A 183 -3.05 -15.33 1.55
C THR A 183 -4.19 -15.46 2.57
N LEU A 184 -3.99 -16.18 3.67
CA LEU A 184 -4.95 -16.24 4.79
C LEU A 184 -5.15 -14.86 5.44
N ASP A 185 -4.08 -14.07 5.62
CA ASP A 185 -4.17 -12.68 6.07
C ASP A 185 -5.01 -11.82 5.12
N PHE A 186 -4.85 -12.02 3.81
CA PHE A 186 -5.62 -11.30 2.80
C PHE A 186 -7.11 -11.65 2.86
N VAL A 187 -7.44 -12.93 3.04
CA VAL A 187 -8.83 -13.37 3.26
C VAL A 187 -9.42 -12.73 4.52
N ARG A 188 -8.68 -12.75 5.64
CA ARG A 188 -9.11 -12.13 6.91
C ARG A 188 -9.42 -10.65 6.74
N LEU A 189 -8.50 -9.89 6.13
CA LEU A 189 -8.67 -8.46 5.89
C LEU A 189 -9.92 -8.19 5.05
N THR A 190 -10.09 -8.96 3.98
CA THR A 190 -11.19 -8.79 3.04
C THR A 190 -12.53 -9.09 3.70
N TYR A 191 -12.64 -10.20 4.43
CA TYR A 191 -13.91 -10.62 5.05
C TYR A 191 -14.26 -9.74 6.24
N GLY A 192 -13.26 -9.28 6.99
CA GLY A 192 -13.42 -8.25 8.01
C GLY A 192 -13.98 -6.96 7.41
N THR A 193 -13.39 -6.47 6.32
CA THR A 193 -13.85 -5.25 5.63
C THR A 193 -15.27 -5.38 5.08
N LEU A 194 -15.61 -6.55 4.57
CA LEU A 194 -16.95 -6.88 4.05
C LEU A 194 -17.97 -7.19 5.15
N GLY A 195 -17.56 -7.27 6.43
CA GLY A 195 -18.45 -7.53 7.56
C GLY A 195 -19.03 -8.95 7.61
N LEU A 196 -18.43 -9.93 6.92
CA LEU A 196 -18.97 -11.28 6.74
C LEU A 196 -18.83 -12.20 7.97
N GLY A 197 -18.27 -11.70 9.07
CA GLY A 197 -18.14 -12.44 10.34
C GLY A 197 -17.04 -13.50 10.33
N SER A 198 -17.14 -14.48 11.23
CA SER A 198 -16.21 -15.61 11.32
C SER A 198 -16.44 -16.62 10.20
N PHE A 199 -15.36 -17.11 9.60
CA PHE A 199 -15.38 -18.19 8.62
C PHE A 199 -14.69 -19.45 9.18
N ARG A 200 -14.97 -20.60 8.58
CA ARG A 200 -14.34 -21.88 8.93
C ARG A 200 -13.34 -22.27 7.85
N LEU A 201 -12.17 -22.75 8.27
CA LEU A 201 -11.16 -23.31 7.39
C LEU A 201 -11.35 -24.82 7.27
N VAL A 202 -11.29 -25.33 6.04
CA VAL A 202 -11.41 -26.75 5.75
C VAL A 202 -10.22 -27.18 4.89
N LEU A 203 -9.45 -28.16 5.36
CA LEU A 203 -8.36 -28.76 4.59
C LEU A 203 -8.91 -29.96 3.81
N SER A 204 -8.97 -29.83 2.49
CA SER A 204 -9.48 -30.86 1.58
C SER A 204 -8.30 -31.66 1.00
N THR A 205 -8.26 -32.96 1.30
CA THR A 205 -7.13 -33.87 1.00
C THR A 205 -7.34 -34.69 -0.27
N ARG A 206 -6.35 -35.49 -0.65
CA ARG A 206 -6.28 -36.23 -1.92
C ARG A 206 -7.56 -37.01 -2.27
N PRO A 207 -8.18 -36.73 -3.44
CA PRO A 207 -9.34 -37.47 -3.95
C PRO A 207 -8.96 -38.86 -4.48
N GLU A 208 -9.95 -39.68 -4.85
CA GLU A 208 -9.71 -40.99 -5.49
C GLU A 208 -9.05 -40.86 -6.87
N GLN A 209 -9.44 -39.85 -7.65
CA GLN A 209 -8.88 -39.54 -8.96
C GLN A 209 -7.99 -38.30 -8.88
N TYR A 210 -6.67 -38.49 -9.04
CA TYR A 210 -5.68 -37.42 -8.93
C TYR A 210 -4.52 -37.60 -9.91
N ILE A 211 -3.78 -36.52 -10.14
CA ILE A 211 -2.57 -36.46 -10.96
C ILE A 211 -1.35 -36.29 -10.04
N GLY A 212 -0.26 -37.01 -10.33
CA GLY A 212 0.99 -36.97 -9.56
C GLY A 212 1.26 -38.22 -8.74
N THR A 213 2.36 -38.24 -7.99
CA THR A 213 2.73 -39.36 -7.12
C THR A 213 2.14 -39.21 -5.72
N ALA A 214 1.99 -40.32 -5.00
CA ALA A 214 1.49 -40.30 -3.62
C ALA A 214 2.37 -39.45 -2.69
N ASP A 215 3.68 -39.46 -2.89
CA ASP A 215 4.65 -38.71 -2.08
C ASP A 215 4.55 -37.19 -2.29
N GLU A 216 4.30 -36.76 -3.53
CA GLU A 216 4.07 -35.33 -3.85
C GLU A 216 2.81 -34.80 -3.17
N TRP A 217 1.76 -35.62 -3.15
CA TRP A 217 0.53 -35.31 -2.44
C TRP A 217 0.72 -35.23 -0.93
N ALA A 218 1.44 -36.18 -0.34
CA ALA A 218 1.77 -36.14 1.08
C ALA A 218 2.54 -34.87 1.45
N GLN A 219 3.54 -34.48 0.66
CA GLN A 219 4.29 -33.24 0.86
C GLN A 219 3.40 -31.99 0.74
N ALA A 220 2.48 -31.98 -0.22
CA ALA A 220 1.55 -30.88 -0.43
C ALA A 220 0.59 -30.71 0.75
N GLU A 221 0.04 -31.82 1.25
CA GLU A 221 -0.86 -31.87 2.40
C GLU A 221 -0.15 -31.45 3.68
N ASP A 222 1.06 -31.95 3.92
CA ASP A 222 1.87 -31.59 5.08
C ASP A 222 2.23 -30.09 5.07
N ALA A 223 2.54 -29.52 3.90
CA ALA A 223 2.83 -28.09 3.77
C ALA A 223 1.60 -27.22 4.11
N LEU A 224 0.41 -27.57 3.60
CA LEU A 224 -0.82 -26.85 3.94
C LEU A 224 -1.18 -27.01 5.42
N LYS A 225 -1.00 -28.22 5.98
CA LYS A 225 -1.26 -28.51 7.38
C LYS A 225 -0.34 -27.71 8.31
N ALA A 226 0.96 -27.69 8.04
CA ALA A 226 1.93 -26.89 8.79
C ALA A 226 1.61 -25.39 8.75
N ALA A 227 1.21 -24.87 7.57
CA ALA A 227 0.79 -23.49 7.43
C ALA A 227 -0.48 -23.17 8.24
N LEU A 228 -1.46 -24.08 8.25
CA LEU A 228 -2.68 -23.95 9.06
C LEU A 228 -2.38 -23.98 10.57
N GLU A 229 -1.58 -24.93 11.03
CA GLU A 229 -1.19 -25.07 12.44
C GLU A 229 -0.45 -23.82 12.93
N LYS A 230 0.52 -23.31 12.16
CA LYS A 230 1.25 -22.08 12.50
C LYS A 230 0.36 -20.84 12.51
N SER A 231 -0.69 -20.83 11.68
CA SER A 231 -1.65 -19.72 11.68
C SER A 231 -2.47 -19.62 12.98
N GLY A 232 -2.46 -20.66 13.82
CA GLY A 232 -3.19 -20.73 15.08
C GLY A 232 -4.72 -20.79 14.94
N GLN A 233 -5.23 -21.02 13.72
CA GLN A 233 -6.65 -21.08 13.43
C GLN A 233 -7.17 -22.51 13.46
N GLY A 234 -8.35 -22.71 14.07
CA GLY A 234 -9.05 -23.98 13.98
C GLY A 234 -9.45 -24.30 12.53
N TYR A 235 -9.15 -25.51 12.09
CA TYR A 235 -9.56 -26.04 10.80
C TYR A 235 -10.12 -27.45 10.96
N THR A 236 -10.89 -27.90 9.98
CA THR A 236 -11.41 -29.28 9.89
C THR A 236 -10.86 -29.94 8.64
N VAL A 237 -10.68 -31.26 8.66
CA VAL A 237 -10.25 -32.02 7.47
C VAL A 237 -11.48 -32.54 6.72
N ASN A 238 -11.48 -32.41 5.40
CA ASN A 238 -12.45 -33.00 4.49
C ASN A 238 -11.74 -34.01 3.57
N GLU A 239 -11.88 -35.29 3.88
CA GLU A 239 -11.14 -36.34 3.18
C GLU A 239 -11.67 -36.54 1.75
N GLY A 240 -10.76 -36.56 0.78
CA GLY A 240 -11.11 -36.90 -0.61
C GLY A 240 -11.70 -35.77 -1.46
N ASP A 241 -11.75 -34.53 -0.95
CA ASP A 241 -12.39 -33.40 -1.65
C ASP A 241 -11.38 -32.39 -2.26
N GLY A 242 -10.08 -32.73 -2.26
CA GLY A 242 -9.05 -31.96 -2.99
C GLY A 242 -9.31 -31.94 -4.50
N ALA A 243 -8.81 -30.95 -5.24
CA ALA A 243 -8.94 -31.00 -6.70
C ALA A 243 -7.92 -31.96 -7.30
N PHE A 244 -8.16 -32.40 -8.54
CA PHE A 244 -7.35 -33.45 -9.19
C PHE A 244 -5.83 -33.16 -9.28
N TYR A 245 -5.39 -31.91 -9.15
CA TYR A 245 -3.97 -31.51 -9.22
C TYR A 245 -3.33 -31.11 -7.87
N GLY A 246 -4.09 -31.10 -6.76
CA GLY A 246 -3.51 -30.88 -5.43
C GLY A 246 -4.50 -30.51 -4.32
N PRO A 247 -4.04 -30.56 -3.05
CA PRO A 247 -4.87 -30.27 -1.89
C PRO A 247 -5.20 -28.78 -1.78
N LYS A 248 -6.27 -28.45 -1.06
CA LYS A 248 -6.75 -27.07 -0.93
C LYS A 248 -7.26 -26.75 0.48
N ILE A 249 -7.16 -25.48 0.84
CA ILE A 249 -7.79 -24.87 2.00
C ILE A 249 -9.03 -24.17 1.49
N ASP A 250 -10.19 -24.71 1.84
CA ASP A 250 -11.49 -24.13 1.54
C ASP A 250 -11.94 -23.22 2.69
N ILE A 251 -12.40 -22.02 2.33
CA ILE A 251 -12.93 -21.06 3.27
C ILE A 251 -14.45 -21.07 3.14
N ILE A 252 -15.10 -21.51 4.22
CA ILE A 252 -16.54 -21.71 4.28
C ILE A 252 -17.17 -20.56 5.06
N LEU A 253 -18.07 -19.84 4.40
CA LEU A 253 -18.95 -18.86 4.99
C LEU A 253 -20.33 -19.45 5.25
N LYS A 254 -20.93 -19.07 6.37
CA LYS A 254 -22.30 -19.43 6.71
C LYS A 254 -23.19 -18.23 6.47
N ASP A 255 -24.22 -18.39 5.65
CA ASP A 255 -25.20 -17.33 5.43
C ASP A 255 -26.17 -17.17 6.61
N SER A 256 -27.08 -16.19 6.51
CA SER A 256 -28.06 -15.89 7.55
C SER A 256 -29.07 -17.00 7.84
N ASP A 257 -29.23 -17.96 6.92
CA ASP A 257 -30.11 -19.13 7.07
C ASP A 257 -29.35 -20.38 7.53
N GLY A 258 -28.04 -20.24 7.68
CA GLY A 258 -27.16 -21.29 8.15
C GLY A 258 -26.64 -22.22 7.06
N LYS A 259 -26.84 -21.89 5.79
CA LYS A 259 -26.26 -22.65 4.67
C LYS A 259 -24.79 -22.26 4.50
N GLU A 260 -23.97 -23.29 4.28
CA GLU A 260 -22.54 -23.14 4.06
C GLU A 260 -22.25 -22.89 2.57
N HIS A 261 -21.38 -21.92 2.30
CA HIS A 261 -20.92 -21.55 0.97
C HIS A 261 -19.40 -21.50 0.98
N GLN A 262 -18.78 -22.23 0.06
CA GLN A 262 -17.36 -22.06 -0.25
C GLN A 262 -17.18 -20.78 -1.06
N THR A 263 -16.42 -19.85 -0.52
CA THR A 263 -16.22 -18.52 -1.12
C THR A 263 -14.77 -18.27 -1.51
N ALA A 264 -13.81 -18.57 -0.63
CA ALA A 264 -12.39 -18.48 -0.93
C ALA A 264 -11.75 -19.88 -0.96
N THR A 265 -10.64 -19.96 -1.67
CA THR A 265 -9.83 -21.17 -1.76
C THR A 265 -8.35 -20.81 -1.86
N ILE A 266 -7.49 -21.63 -1.27
CA ILE A 266 -6.04 -21.60 -1.43
C ILE A 266 -5.62 -23.01 -1.78
N GLN A 267 -5.07 -23.22 -2.97
CA GLN A 267 -4.78 -24.54 -3.48
C GLN A 267 -3.33 -24.63 -3.95
N LEU A 268 -2.69 -25.74 -3.58
CA LEU A 268 -1.30 -26.01 -3.89
C LEU A 268 -1.21 -26.95 -5.10
N ASP A 269 -0.46 -26.57 -6.13
CA ASP A 269 -0.35 -27.31 -7.39
C ASP A 269 1.12 -27.53 -7.78
N PHE A 270 1.49 -28.81 -7.89
CA PHE A 270 2.79 -29.28 -8.35
C PHE A 270 2.75 -29.84 -9.78
N GLN A 271 1.58 -30.00 -10.37
CA GLN A 271 1.34 -30.68 -11.63
C GLN A 271 1.36 -29.70 -12.81
N LEU A 272 0.67 -28.55 -12.74
CA LEU A 272 0.70 -27.57 -13.83
C LEU A 272 2.11 -27.09 -14.16
N PRO A 273 2.97 -26.73 -13.17
CA PRO A 273 4.36 -26.38 -13.46
C PRO A 273 5.12 -27.45 -14.25
N LYS A 274 4.86 -28.74 -13.99
CA LYS A 274 5.47 -29.85 -14.74
C LYS A 274 4.93 -29.96 -16.15
N ARG A 275 3.60 -29.93 -16.33
CA ARG A 275 2.97 -30.04 -17.65
C ARG A 275 3.34 -28.89 -18.58
N PHE A 276 3.68 -27.74 -18.02
CA PHE A 276 4.16 -26.57 -18.76
C PHE A 276 5.68 -26.45 -18.86
N ASP A 277 6.43 -27.39 -18.28
CA ASP A 277 7.90 -27.36 -18.22
C ASP A 277 8.43 -26.03 -17.65
N LEU A 278 7.75 -25.52 -16.60
CA LEU A 278 8.11 -24.26 -15.97
C LEU A 278 9.35 -24.44 -15.11
N GLU A 279 10.33 -23.56 -15.28
CA GLU A 279 11.60 -23.63 -14.57
C GLU A 279 12.11 -22.22 -14.19
N TYR A 280 12.87 -22.16 -13.10
CA TYR A 280 13.69 -21.02 -12.71
C TYR A 280 15.10 -21.49 -12.38
N VAL A 281 16.09 -20.60 -12.50
CA VAL A 281 17.49 -20.93 -12.23
C VAL A 281 17.85 -20.58 -10.78
N ALA A 282 18.44 -21.54 -10.05
CA ALA A 282 18.80 -21.41 -8.64
C ALA A 282 20.14 -22.06 -8.30
N PRO A 283 20.86 -21.56 -7.28
CA PRO A 283 22.03 -22.24 -6.73
C PRO A 283 21.62 -23.49 -5.94
N ALA A 284 22.50 -24.48 -5.85
CA ALA A 284 22.26 -25.75 -5.16
C ALA A 284 20.89 -26.39 -5.53
N PRO A 285 20.63 -26.67 -6.82
CA PRO A 285 19.30 -27.03 -7.33
C PRO A 285 18.68 -28.24 -6.61
N GLU A 286 19.48 -29.22 -6.18
CA GLU A 286 18.99 -30.40 -5.43
C GLU A 286 18.50 -30.08 -4.01
N TYR A 287 19.02 -29.03 -3.37
CA TYR A 287 18.53 -28.55 -2.07
C TYR A 287 17.30 -27.66 -2.26
N GLU A 288 17.37 -26.76 -3.23
CA GLU A 288 16.29 -25.86 -3.60
C GLU A 288 15.00 -26.61 -3.96
N LYS A 289 15.09 -27.69 -4.75
CA LYS A 289 13.95 -28.58 -5.08
C LYS A 289 13.24 -29.15 -3.84
N ARG A 290 13.98 -29.38 -2.75
CA ARG A 290 13.46 -29.91 -1.48
C ARG A 290 13.02 -28.82 -0.50
N GLY A 291 13.08 -27.55 -0.92
CA GLY A 291 12.77 -26.40 -0.05
C GLY A 291 13.78 -26.20 1.08
N LYS A 292 15.01 -26.74 0.94
CA LYS A 292 16.06 -26.65 1.96
C LYS A 292 17.09 -25.60 1.56
N THR A 293 17.66 -24.93 2.55
CA THR A 293 18.78 -24.01 2.36
C THR A 293 20.10 -24.69 2.71
N THR A 294 21.18 -24.28 2.05
CA THR A 294 22.55 -24.72 2.35
C THR A 294 23.48 -23.50 2.42
N THR A 295 24.54 -23.60 3.21
CA THR A 295 25.60 -22.59 3.35
C THR A 295 26.93 -23.06 2.76
N ASP A 296 26.98 -24.29 2.23
CA ASP A 296 28.18 -24.87 1.63
C ASP A 296 28.56 -24.11 0.34
N PRO A 297 29.73 -23.45 0.28
CA PRO A 297 30.17 -22.70 -0.89
C PRO A 297 30.29 -23.54 -2.16
N GLN A 298 30.59 -24.84 -2.08
CA GLN A 298 30.71 -25.71 -3.24
C GLN A 298 29.35 -25.98 -3.89
N LEU A 299 28.34 -26.27 -3.06
CA LEU A 299 26.97 -26.48 -3.53
C LEU A 299 26.32 -25.19 -4.04
N LEU A 300 26.64 -24.05 -3.43
CA LEU A 300 26.14 -22.74 -3.85
C LEU A 300 26.76 -22.23 -5.16
N ALA A 301 27.89 -22.79 -5.58
CA ALA A 301 28.51 -22.49 -6.87
C ALA A 301 27.80 -23.19 -8.05
N GLU A 302 27.08 -24.28 -7.81
CA GLU A 302 26.31 -25.00 -8.82
C GLU A 302 24.96 -24.32 -9.04
N TYR A 303 24.68 -23.91 -10.29
CA TYR A 303 23.38 -23.37 -10.69
C TYR A 303 22.68 -24.33 -11.65
N GLY A 304 21.38 -24.53 -11.45
CA GLY A 304 20.58 -25.37 -12.33
C GLY A 304 19.11 -25.00 -12.33
N PRO A 305 18.34 -25.59 -13.25
CA PRO A 305 16.90 -25.39 -13.32
C PRO A 305 16.19 -26.10 -12.16
N VAL A 306 15.22 -25.41 -11.58
CA VAL A 306 14.32 -25.90 -10.55
C VAL A 306 12.89 -25.53 -10.94
N ARG A 307 11.93 -26.41 -10.66
CA ARG A 307 10.51 -26.14 -10.97
C ARG A 307 9.88 -25.31 -9.84
N PRO A 308 9.11 -24.26 -10.17
CA PRO A 308 8.36 -23.52 -9.17
C PRO A 308 7.17 -24.34 -8.68
N VAL A 309 6.67 -23.96 -7.51
CA VAL A 309 5.38 -24.41 -6.98
C VAL A 309 4.34 -23.35 -7.28
N LEU A 310 3.16 -23.78 -7.72
CA LEU A 310 2.05 -22.90 -8.06
C LEU A 310 1.02 -22.92 -6.93
N ILE A 311 0.67 -21.75 -6.40
CA ILE A 311 -0.45 -21.59 -5.46
C ILE A 311 -1.57 -20.86 -6.19
N HIS A 312 -2.72 -21.52 -6.33
CA HIS A 312 -3.96 -20.92 -6.82
C HIS A 312 -4.69 -20.34 -5.63
N ARG A 313 -5.26 -19.14 -5.81
CA ARG A 313 -6.09 -18.55 -4.78
C ARG A 313 -7.24 -17.76 -5.35
N ALA A 314 -8.32 -17.71 -4.59
CA ALA A 314 -9.39 -16.74 -4.74
C ALA A 314 -9.81 -16.28 -3.35
N VAL A 315 -10.03 -14.98 -3.16
CA VAL A 315 -10.42 -14.35 -1.88
C VAL A 315 -11.92 -14.07 -1.87
N LEU A 316 -12.47 -13.51 -2.94
CA LEU A 316 -13.93 -13.37 -3.09
C LEU A 316 -14.56 -14.67 -3.62
N GLY A 317 -13.80 -15.43 -4.39
CA GLY A 317 -14.34 -16.43 -5.30
C GLY A 317 -14.89 -15.73 -6.53
N SER A 318 -16.04 -16.17 -7.04
CA SER A 318 -16.72 -15.36 -8.06
C SER A 318 -17.34 -14.12 -7.45
N ALA A 319 -17.07 -12.97 -8.05
CA ALA A 319 -17.64 -11.68 -7.65
C ALA A 319 -19.18 -11.74 -7.71
N GLU A 320 -19.75 -12.48 -8.67
CA GLU A 320 -21.19 -12.74 -8.76
C GLU A 320 -21.73 -13.43 -7.51
N ARG A 321 -21.12 -14.55 -7.09
CA ARG A 321 -21.57 -15.33 -5.94
C ARG A 321 -21.43 -14.53 -4.66
N LEU A 322 -20.28 -13.88 -4.47
CA LEU A 322 -20.07 -13.05 -3.30
C LEU A 322 -21.06 -11.88 -3.25
N MET A 323 -21.34 -11.24 -4.39
CA MET A 323 -22.36 -10.18 -4.44
C MET A 323 -23.74 -10.71 -4.04
N ALA A 324 -24.10 -11.93 -4.45
CA ALA A 324 -25.33 -12.58 -3.99
C ALA A 324 -25.38 -12.71 -2.46
N LEU A 325 -24.30 -13.21 -1.86
CA LEU A 325 -24.18 -13.35 -0.41
C LEU A 325 -24.22 -12.00 0.31
N LEU A 326 -23.61 -10.96 -0.25
CA LEU A 326 -23.62 -9.61 0.32
C LEU A 326 -25.01 -8.96 0.24
N ILE A 327 -25.75 -9.17 -0.86
CA ILE A 327 -27.14 -8.72 -1.00
C ILE A 327 -27.99 -9.31 0.12
N GLU A 328 -27.83 -10.60 0.40
CA GLU A 328 -28.54 -11.31 1.46
C GLU A 328 -28.10 -10.85 2.85
N HIS A 329 -26.79 -10.83 3.10
CA HIS A 329 -26.19 -10.43 4.37
C HIS A 329 -26.63 -9.02 4.80
N TYR A 330 -26.56 -8.05 3.89
CA TYR A 330 -26.92 -6.66 4.21
C TYR A 330 -28.42 -6.40 4.13
N ASN A 331 -29.18 -7.21 3.39
CA ASN A 331 -30.63 -7.06 3.22
C ASN A 331 -31.04 -5.60 2.89
N GLY A 332 -30.29 -4.98 1.98
CA GLY A 332 -30.48 -3.58 1.55
C GLY A 332 -29.84 -2.51 2.43
N LYS A 333 -29.23 -2.87 3.58
CA LYS A 333 -28.52 -1.95 4.48
C LYS A 333 -27.01 -2.00 4.26
N TRP A 334 -26.58 -1.60 3.07
CA TRP A 334 -25.16 -1.64 2.68
C TRP A 334 -24.27 -0.77 3.56
N PRO A 335 -22.99 -1.14 3.76
CA PRO A 335 -22.00 -0.20 4.27
C PRO A 335 -21.81 0.91 3.25
N PHE A 336 -21.54 2.13 3.72
CA PHE A 336 -21.60 3.34 2.89
C PHE A 336 -20.70 3.25 1.65
N TRP A 337 -19.48 2.72 1.79
CA TRP A 337 -18.54 2.53 0.68
C TRP A 337 -19.09 1.60 -0.41
N LEU A 338 -19.81 0.53 -0.04
CA LEU A 338 -20.38 -0.42 -0.99
C LEU A 338 -21.79 -0.02 -1.46
N HIS A 339 -22.40 0.99 -0.85
CA HIS A 339 -23.79 1.34 -1.07
C HIS A 339 -24.01 1.87 -2.51
N PRO A 340 -24.84 1.25 -3.36
CA PRO A 340 -24.97 1.65 -4.77
C PRO A 340 -25.62 3.03 -4.98
N ARG A 341 -26.34 3.53 -3.96
CA ARG A 341 -27.07 4.81 -3.92
C ARG A 341 -26.61 5.67 -2.74
N GLN A 342 -25.37 6.17 -2.77
CA GLN A 342 -24.79 6.87 -1.62
C GLN A 342 -25.51 8.19 -1.32
N ALA A 343 -25.76 9.01 -2.33
CA ALA A 343 -26.44 10.29 -2.15
C ALA A 343 -27.45 10.59 -3.26
N ILE A 344 -28.47 11.36 -2.91
CA ILE A 344 -29.35 12.05 -3.87
C ILE A 344 -29.52 13.49 -3.46
N ILE A 345 -29.40 14.40 -4.42
CA ILE A 345 -29.61 15.83 -4.25
C ILE A 345 -30.99 16.20 -4.83
N ILE A 346 -31.81 16.84 -4.00
CA ILE A 346 -33.20 17.19 -4.28
C ILE A 346 -33.35 18.71 -4.21
N THR A 347 -33.88 19.32 -5.27
CA THR A 347 -34.20 20.75 -5.25
C THR A 347 -35.56 21.04 -4.62
N VAL A 348 -35.66 22.15 -3.88
CA VAL A 348 -36.90 22.65 -3.28
C VAL A 348 -37.85 23.21 -4.35
N ASN A 349 -37.29 23.82 -5.40
CA ASN A 349 -38.02 24.35 -6.55
C ASN A 349 -37.18 24.15 -7.82
N SER A 350 -37.71 24.61 -8.95
CA SER A 350 -37.10 24.47 -10.27
C SER A 350 -36.45 25.78 -10.77
N THR A 351 -36.16 26.74 -9.88
CA THR A 351 -35.52 28.01 -10.28
C THR A 351 -34.06 27.78 -10.66
N GLU A 352 -33.58 28.49 -11.69
CA GLU A 352 -32.24 28.29 -12.25
C GLU A 352 -31.11 28.33 -11.19
N PRO A 353 -31.06 29.31 -10.25
CA PRO A 353 -29.98 29.35 -9.26
C PRO A 353 -29.93 28.11 -8.35
N VAL A 354 -31.10 27.54 -8.01
CA VAL A 354 -31.21 26.34 -7.17
C VAL A 354 -30.79 25.09 -7.94
N VAL A 355 -31.18 25.00 -9.21
CA VAL A 355 -30.82 23.87 -10.09
C VAL A 355 -29.32 23.88 -10.39
N GLU A 356 -28.75 25.05 -10.69
CA GLU A 356 -27.32 25.22 -10.93
C GLU A 356 -26.51 24.86 -9.68
N TRP A 357 -26.91 25.33 -8.50
CA TRP A 357 -26.23 24.98 -7.25
C TRP A 357 -26.31 23.48 -6.92
N ALA A 358 -27.43 22.82 -7.23
CA ALA A 358 -27.56 21.37 -7.08
C ALA A 358 -26.64 20.59 -8.04
N ARG A 359 -26.47 21.07 -9.29
CA ARG A 359 -25.52 20.49 -10.26
C ARG A 359 -24.09 20.69 -9.80
N HIS A 360 -23.75 21.91 -9.38
CA HIS A 360 -22.44 22.25 -8.81
C HIS A 360 -22.10 21.34 -7.63
N THR A 361 -23.03 21.19 -6.68
CA THR A 361 -22.86 20.28 -5.53
C THR A 361 -22.57 18.86 -5.99
N ARG A 362 -23.35 18.31 -6.94
CA ARG A 362 -23.08 16.97 -7.49
C ARG A 362 -21.68 16.90 -8.08
N ASP A 363 -21.28 17.90 -8.85
CA ASP A 363 -20.00 17.90 -9.54
C ASP A 363 -18.83 17.95 -8.55
N VAL A 364 -18.93 18.72 -7.47
CA VAL A 364 -17.99 18.70 -6.34
C VAL A 364 -17.94 17.30 -5.70
N LEU A 365 -19.10 16.68 -5.41
CA LEU A 365 -19.14 15.33 -4.82
C LEU A 365 -18.49 14.28 -5.72
N LEU A 366 -18.66 14.39 -7.05
CA LEU A 366 -18.09 13.46 -8.03
C LEU A 366 -16.61 13.74 -8.36
N GLY A 367 -16.04 14.85 -7.88
CA GLY A 367 -14.67 15.27 -8.20
C GLY A 367 -14.52 15.89 -9.58
N LEU A 368 -15.61 16.44 -10.14
CA LEU A 368 -15.64 17.13 -11.43
C LEU A 368 -15.42 18.65 -11.30
N SER A 369 -15.29 19.17 -10.08
CA SER A 369 -15.14 20.60 -9.79
C SER A 369 -13.93 20.89 -8.86
N PRO A 370 -13.14 21.96 -9.10
CA PRO A 370 -13.25 22.88 -10.23
C PRO A 370 -13.04 22.14 -11.54
N ALA A 371 -13.77 22.51 -12.60
CA ALA A 371 -13.58 21.87 -13.88
C ALA A 371 -12.15 22.16 -14.32
N PRO A 372 -11.26 21.14 -14.41
CA PRO A 372 -10.00 21.36 -15.10
C PRO A 372 -10.35 21.73 -16.54
N SER A 373 -9.44 22.38 -17.27
CA SER A 373 -9.65 22.66 -18.71
C SER A 373 -10.25 21.41 -19.37
N ALA A 374 -11.17 21.57 -20.33
CA ALA A 374 -11.82 20.45 -21.03
C ALA A 374 -10.81 19.44 -21.66
N THR A 375 -9.52 19.80 -21.68
CA THR A 375 -8.38 19.04 -22.16
C THR A 375 -7.63 18.22 -21.10
N GLU A 376 -7.94 18.33 -19.81
CA GLU A 376 -7.19 17.69 -18.73
C GLU A 376 -7.92 16.47 -18.11
N PRO A 377 -7.18 15.40 -17.73
CA PRO A 377 -7.76 14.22 -17.13
C PRO A 377 -8.28 14.51 -15.71
N ILE A 378 -9.56 14.19 -15.47
CA ILE A 378 -10.20 14.33 -14.15
C ILE A 378 -9.92 13.11 -13.28
N SER A 379 -9.72 13.33 -11.98
CA SER A 379 -9.67 12.28 -10.95
C SER A 379 -10.97 12.25 -10.14
N PRO A 380 -11.97 11.44 -10.52
CA PRO A 380 -13.23 11.38 -9.80
C PRO A 380 -13.07 10.79 -8.40
N THR A 381 -13.91 11.22 -7.45
CA THR A 381 -13.85 10.78 -6.04
C THR A 381 -14.27 9.33 -5.82
N GLY A 382 -14.96 8.70 -6.78
CA GLY A 382 -15.57 7.38 -6.63
C GLY A 382 -16.94 7.37 -5.92
N LEU A 383 -17.39 8.53 -5.42
CA LEU A 383 -18.72 8.70 -4.83
C LEU A 383 -19.83 8.61 -5.89
N ALA A 384 -21.04 8.27 -5.44
CA ALA A 384 -22.24 8.20 -6.27
C ALA A 384 -23.32 9.17 -5.76
N ALA A 385 -23.63 10.20 -6.56
CA ALA A 385 -24.68 11.17 -6.28
C ALA A 385 -25.66 11.29 -7.46
N ASP A 386 -26.94 11.05 -7.21
CA ASP A 386 -28.01 11.26 -8.19
C ASP A 386 -28.71 12.62 -7.96
N LEU A 387 -29.44 13.12 -8.97
CA LEU A 387 -30.19 14.40 -8.89
C LEU A 387 -31.69 14.17 -9.11
N ASP A 388 -32.54 14.88 -8.36
CA ASP A 388 -33.97 15.04 -8.62
C ASP A 388 -34.35 16.53 -8.71
N LEU A 389 -34.33 17.03 -9.93
CA LEU A 389 -34.65 18.41 -10.31
C LEU A 389 -36.12 18.60 -10.72
N SER A 390 -36.98 17.58 -10.54
CA SER A 390 -38.37 17.65 -11.00
C SER A 390 -39.20 18.68 -10.24
N ASP A 391 -40.28 19.20 -10.82
CA ASP A 391 -41.13 20.21 -10.16
C ASP A 391 -42.12 19.61 -9.13
N ARG A 392 -41.77 18.46 -8.54
CA ARG A 392 -42.61 17.75 -7.57
C ARG A 392 -42.33 18.23 -6.16
N SER A 393 -43.32 18.10 -5.26
CA SER A 393 -43.12 18.48 -3.86
C SER A 393 -41.93 17.75 -3.22
N VAL A 394 -41.17 18.46 -2.39
CA VAL A 394 -40.00 17.90 -1.66
C VAL A 394 -40.40 16.65 -0.87
N ALA A 395 -41.60 16.64 -0.29
CA ALA A 395 -42.12 15.48 0.45
C ALA A 395 -42.22 14.22 -0.41
N VAL A 396 -42.70 14.34 -1.66
CA VAL A 396 -42.78 13.23 -2.62
C VAL A 396 -41.38 12.76 -2.99
N LYS A 397 -40.47 13.67 -3.35
CA LYS A 397 -39.08 13.34 -3.73
C LYS A 397 -38.34 12.63 -2.59
N VAL A 398 -38.44 13.14 -1.37
CA VAL A 398 -37.82 12.54 -0.17
C VAL A 398 -38.41 11.16 0.11
N ARG A 399 -39.73 10.98 -0.01
CA ARG A 399 -40.38 9.68 0.16
C ARG A 399 -39.89 8.66 -0.87
N GLU A 400 -39.78 9.05 -2.14
CA GLU A 400 -39.26 8.19 -3.20
C GLU A 400 -37.79 7.82 -3.00
N ALA A 401 -36.96 8.79 -2.64
CA ALA A 401 -35.55 8.57 -2.32
C ALA A 401 -35.39 7.62 -1.12
N THR A 402 -36.18 7.81 -0.06
CA THR A 402 -36.20 6.90 1.10
C THR A 402 -36.64 5.49 0.69
N ALA A 403 -37.68 5.37 -0.14
CA ALA A 403 -38.16 4.08 -0.63
C ALA A 403 -37.17 3.38 -1.58
N LYS A 404 -36.36 4.14 -2.32
CA LYS A 404 -35.23 3.63 -3.12
C LYS A 404 -34.02 3.27 -2.25
N GLY A 405 -34.01 3.67 -0.98
CA GLY A 405 -32.98 3.36 0.00
C GLY A 405 -31.70 4.16 -0.20
N TYR A 406 -31.75 5.45 -0.55
CA TYR A 406 -30.54 6.29 -0.57
C TYR A 406 -29.96 6.43 0.84
N ALA A 407 -28.63 6.36 0.95
CA ALA A 407 -27.96 6.51 2.25
C ALA A 407 -28.01 7.96 2.76
N LEU A 408 -27.84 8.94 1.87
CA LEU A 408 -27.95 10.37 2.17
C LEU A 408 -28.96 11.05 1.23
N ILE A 409 -29.80 11.91 1.80
CA ILE A 409 -30.69 12.81 1.05
C ILE A 409 -30.28 14.25 1.34
N ILE A 410 -29.87 14.95 0.29
CA ILE A 410 -29.42 16.34 0.35
C ILE A 410 -30.54 17.20 -0.25
N VAL A 411 -30.94 18.25 0.45
CA VAL A 411 -31.96 19.18 -0.02
C VAL A 411 -31.32 20.53 -0.28
N VAL A 412 -31.64 21.11 -1.44
CA VAL A 412 -31.11 22.40 -1.89
C VAL A 412 -32.26 23.35 -2.17
N GLY A 413 -32.32 24.47 -1.46
CA GLY A 413 -33.29 25.54 -1.67
C GLY A 413 -32.63 26.93 -1.78
N PRO A 414 -33.43 28.00 -1.92
CA PRO A 414 -32.90 29.35 -2.14
C PRO A 414 -31.91 29.83 -1.07
N LYS A 415 -32.19 29.53 0.20
CA LYS A 415 -31.30 29.88 1.32
C LYS A 415 -29.93 29.18 1.26
N ASP A 416 -29.90 27.96 0.74
CA ASP A 416 -28.67 27.18 0.58
C ASP A 416 -27.79 27.82 -0.52
N VAL A 417 -28.41 28.35 -1.59
CA VAL A 417 -27.71 29.11 -2.64
C VAL A 417 -27.11 30.41 -2.10
N GLU A 418 -27.90 31.20 -1.36
CA GLU A 418 -27.44 32.47 -0.77
C GLU A 418 -26.27 32.28 0.21
N SER A 419 -26.30 31.20 1.00
CA SER A 419 -25.27 30.88 1.98
C SER A 419 -24.12 30.04 1.43
N LYS A 420 -24.17 29.61 0.16
CA LYS A 420 -23.24 28.66 -0.45
C LYS A 420 -23.10 27.35 0.35
N THR A 421 -24.20 26.83 0.86
CA THR A 421 -24.25 25.58 1.64
C THR A 421 -25.23 24.59 1.04
N VAL A 422 -25.36 23.41 1.64
CA VAL A 422 -26.40 22.43 1.37
C VAL A 422 -26.95 21.85 2.67
N SER A 423 -28.24 21.52 2.67
CA SER A 423 -28.93 20.98 3.85
C SER A 423 -29.02 19.45 3.78
N LEU A 424 -28.28 18.77 4.65
CA LEU A 424 -28.34 17.32 4.78
C LEU A 424 -29.57 16.92 5.60
N ARG A 425 -30.44 16.10 5.00
CA ARG A 425 -31.55 15.46 5.70
C ARG A 425 -31.19 14.00 5.94
N ALA A 426 -30.80 13.67 7.16
CA ALA A 426 -30.54 12.28 7.54
C ALA A 426 -31.80 11.43 7.34
N THR A 427 -31.74 10.41 6.48
CA THR A 427 -32.78 9.39 6.38
C THR A 427 -32.42 8.15 7.18
N ALA A 428 -32.97 8.09 8.40
CA ALA A 428 -33.09 6.91 9.27
C ALA A 428 -31.77 6.19 9.64
N PRO A 429 -31.72 5.43 10.76
CA PRO A 429 -30.49 5.23 11.50
C PRO A 429 -29.54 4.33 10.71
N VAL A 430 -28.30 4.78 10.56
CA VAL A 430 -27.15 3.87 10.44
C VAL A 430 -27.11 3.09 11.77
N VAL A 431 -27.89 2.01 11.83
CA VAL A 431 -28.20 1.21 13.04
C VAL A 431 -27.05 1.19 14.05
N PRO A 432 -27.23 1.74 15.27
CA PRO A 432 -26.80 1.06 16.47
C PRO A 432 -27.92 0.08 16.85
N ASN A 433 -27.61 -1.20 16.99
CA ASN A 433 -28.37 -2.02 17.93
C ASN A 433 -27.49 -3.17 18.43
N LYS A 434 -26.96 -2.95 19.63
CA LYS A 434 -26.97 -3.99 20.66
C LYS A 434 -28.44 -4.41 20.86
N ALA A 435 -28.70 -5.69 21.03
CA ALA A 435 -29.99 -6.14 21.51
C ALA A 435 -30.23 -5.54 22.91
N GLY A 436 -31.29 -4.74 23.10
CA GLY A 436 -31.75 -4.39 24.45
C GLY A 436 -32.45 -3.05 24.70
N ASP A 437 -32.48 -2.08 23.78
CA ASP A 437 -33.06 -0.75 24.09
C ASP A 437 -34.24 -0.44 23.13
N SER A 438 -35.45 -0.85 23.50
CA SER A 438 -36.68 -0.67 22.71
C SER A 438 -37.56 0.50 23.16
N ASP A 439 -37.18 1.27 24.18
CA ASP A 439 -38.07 2.27 24.80
C ASP A 439 -37.46 3.68 24.87
N LYS A 440 -37.01 4.24 23.73
CA LYS A 440 -36.71 5.69 23.63
C LYS A 440 -37.35 6.33 22.40
N GLU A 441 -38.05 7.43 22.65
CA GLU A 441 -38.73 8.27 21.66
C GLU A 441 -37.81 8.76 20.52
N PRO A 442 -38.35 9.03 19.31
CA PRO A 442 -37.58 9.48 18.16
C PRO A 442 -37.01 10.89 18.40
N GLN A 443 -35.68 10.98 18.61
CA GLN A 443 -34.97 12.26 18.70
C GLN A 443 -35.10 13.08 17.41
N LYS A 444 -35.28 14.40 17.58
CA LYS A 444 -35.34 15.43 16.51
C LYS A 444 -34.13 15.29 15.57
N VAL A 445 -34.40 15.16 14.26
CA VAL A 445 -33.37 15.12 13.21
C VAL A 445 -32.73 16.50 13.09
N GLU A 446 -31.52 16.68 13.62
CA GLU A 446 -30.71 17.88 13.35
C GLU A 446 -30.43 17.98 11.84
N ARG A 447 -30.79 19.13 11.24
CA ARG A 447 -30.37 19.46 9.88
C ARG A 447 -28.93 19.95 9.96
N LEU A 448 -28.02 19.18 9.38
CA LEU A 448 -26.64 19.60 9.19
C LEU A 448 -26.57 20.43 7.91
N THR A 449 -26.08 21.65 8.01
CA THR A 449 -25.83 22.54 6.88
C THR A 449 -24.33 22.69 6.72
N MET A 450 -23.80 22.49 5.51
CA MET A 450 -22.36 22.48 5.23
C MET A 450 -22.07 22.86 3.77
N ALA A 451 -20.84 23.24 3.45
CA ALA A 451 -20.44 23.49 2.07
C ALA A 451 -20.37 22.17 1.24
N PRO A 452 -20.47 22.21 -0.10
CA PRO A 452 -20.32 21.03 -0.94
C PRO A 452 -19.00 20.26 -0.75
N GLU A 453 -17.90 20.97 -0.51
CA GLU A 453 -16.57 20.40 -0.26
C GLU A 453 -16.54 19.67 1.09
N GLU A 454 -17.12 20.29 2.13
CA GLU A 454 -17.26 19.67 3.45
C GLU A 454 -18.17 18.42 3.39
N LEU A 455 -19.22 18.46 2.58
CA LEU A 455 -20.09 17.31 2.34
C LEU A 455 -19.35 16.17 1.64
N ARG A 456 -18.52 16.48 0.64
CA ARG A 456 -17.66 15.49 -0.03
C ARG A 456 -16.74 14.83 0.98
N ASP A 457 -16.04 15.62 1.78
CA ASP A 457 -15.07 15.12 2.75
C ASP A 457 -15.79 14.33 3.87
N TYR A 458 -17.00 14.75 4.26
CA TYR A 458 -17.87 14.00 5.15
C TYR A 458 -18.26 12.64 4.56
N MET A 459 -18.69 12.59 3.30
CA MET A 459 -19.04 11.34 2.60
C MET A 459 -17.84 10.40 2.49
N LEU A 460 -16.67 10.92 2.12
CA LEU A 460 -15.42 10.14 2.11
C LEU A 460 -15.08 9.62 3.51
N SER A 461 -15.31 10.41 4.57
CA SER A 461 -15.14 9.95 5.96
C SER A 461 -16.11 8.82 6.32
N LEU A 462 -17.32 8.79 5.76
CA LEU A 462 -18.29 7.71 6.00
C LEU A 462 -17.86 6.39 5.35
N GLU A 463 -17.12 6.44 4.24
CA GLU A 463 -16.47 5.25 3.67
C GLU A 463 -15.44 4.67 4.65
N LYS A 464 -14.72 5.55 5.38
CA LYS A 464 -13.68 5.18 6.36
C LYS A 464 -14.22 4.72 7.73
N LYS A 465 -15.32 5.31 8.23
CA LYS A 465 -15.81 5.17 9.63
C LYS A 465 -16.38 3.80 10.04
N LYS A 466 -16.70 2.88 9.13
CA LYS A 466 -17.21 1.53 9.51
C LYS A 466 -16.13 0.45 9.58
N SER A 467 -15.04 0.57 8.82
CA SER A 467 -13.88 -0.34 8.92
C SER A 467 -13.15 -0.20 10.27
N ALA A 468 -13.22 0.98 10.91
CA ALA A 468 -12.65 1.23 12.23
C ALA A 468 -13.40 0.54 13.38
N ARG A 469 -14.70 0.24 13.23
CA ARG A 469 -15.54 -0.29 14.34
C ARG A 469 -15.30 -1.78 14.63
N ILE A 470 -14.73 -2.52 13.68
CA ILE A 470 -14.32 -3.93 13.84
C ILE A 470 -13.03 -4.05 14.66
N LYS A 471 -12.17 -3.01 14.66
CA LYS A 471 -10.93 -2.98 15.47
C LYS A 471 -11.20 -3.06 16.98
N ASN A 472 -12.31 -2.50 17.47
CA ASN A 472 -12.61 -2.47 18.90
C ASN A 472 -13.14 -3.79 19.48
N GLN A 473 -13.46 -4.79 18.66
CA GLN A 473 -13.90 -6.10 19.14
C GLN A 473 -12.74 -7.11 19.28
N GLN A 474 -11.55 -6.75 18.79
CA GLN A 474 -10.35 -7.59 18.79
C GLN A 474 -9.39 -7.27 19.97
N ILE A 475 -9.59 -6.16 20.68
CA ILE A 475 -8.75 -5.69 21.81
C ILE A 475 -9.22 -6.32 23.15
N ARG A 476 -9.52 -7.62 23.15
CA ARG A 476 -9.79 -8.40 24.37
C ARG A 476 -8.95 -9.68 24.42
N TYR A 477 -7.72 -9.61 23.96
CA TYR A 477 -6.67 -10.52 24.40
C TYR A 477 -5.38 -9.71 24.57
N ASN A 478 -4.79 -9.85 25.76
CA ASN A 478 -3.54 -9.25 26.26
C ASN A 478 -3.66 -7.86 26.88
N ALA A 479 -4.16 -7.84 28.12
CA ALA A 479 -3.78 -6.83 29.10
C ALA A 479 -2.85 -7.51 30.13
N MET A 480 -1.57 -7.15 30.14
CA MET A 480 -0.68 -7.34 31.29
C MET A 480 0.20 -6.09 31.44
N ASP A 481 0.05 -5.50 32.62
CA ASP A 481 0.86 -4.54 33.37
C ASP A 481 1.37 -3.23 32.75
N LEU A 482 0.81 -2.14 33.30
CA LEU A 482 1.27 -0.76 33.23
C LEU A 482 1.93 -0.38 34.55
N THR A 483 3.25 -0.15 34.54
CA THR A 483 3.91 0.72 35.53
C THR A 483 5.05 1.50 34.85
N ASN A 484 5.01 2.84 34.94
CA ASN A 484 6.10 3.72 34.52
C ASN A 484 7.27 3.63 35.51
N PRO A 485 8.53 3.51 35.05
CA PRO A 485 9.69 3.88 35.84
C PRO A 485 10.23 5.26 35.44
N SER A 486 10.61 6.02 36.46
CA SER A 486 11.12 7.38 36.45
C SER A 486 12.64 7.40 36.68
N ASP A 487 13.43 6.93 35.72
CA ASP A 487 14.90 7.10 35.68
C ASP A 487 15.41 7.03 34.22
N PRO A 488 16.52 7.71 33.85
CA PRO A 488 16.97 7.79 32.47
C PRO A 488 17.69 6.49 32.05
N PRO A 489 17.19 5.73 31.06
CA PRO A 489 17.82 4.50 30.60
C PRO A 489 18.70 4.74 29.34
N PRO A 490 19.63 3.82 29.01
CA PRO A 490 20.81 4.08 28.18
C PRO A 490 20.55 4.06 26.66
N ASP A 491 21.54 4.58 25.93
CA ASP A 491 21.59 4.83 24.48
C ASP A 491 21.07 3.67 23.59
N TYR A 492 20.00 3.98 22.85
CA TYR A 492 19.20 3.13 21.95
C TYR A 492 20.02 2.36 20.90
N ILE A 493 21.21 2.87 20.54
CA ILE A 493 22.11 2.26 19.54
C ILE A 493 23.08 1.26 20.17
N THR A 494 23.48 1.50 21.43
CA THR A 494 24.43 0.65 22.16
C THR A 494 23.79 -0.69 22.56
N ALA A 495 22.51 -0.68 22.94
CA ALA A 495 21.75 -1.92 23.21
C ALA A 495 21.60 -2.80 21.95
N ALA A 496 21.39 -2.21 20.77
CA ALA A 496 21.24 -2.95 19.52
C ALA A 496 22.56 -3.63 19.06
N ARG A 497 23.70 -2.97 19.28
CA ARG A 497 25.03 -3.56 19.00
C ARG A 497 25.39 -4.69 19.95
N ALA A 498 24.99 -4.59 21.22
CA ALA A 498 25.21 -5.65 22.22
C ALA A 498 24.42 -6.94 21.94
N HIS A 499 23.29 -6.85 21.22
CA HIS A 499 22.45 -7.99 20.86
C HIS A 499 22.67 -8.53 19.43
N GLY A 500 23.72 -8.06 18.73
CA GLY A 500 24.09 -8.63 17.42
C GLY A 500 23.09 -8.40 16.29
N ILE A 501 22.17 -7.43 16.42
CA ILE A 501 21.13 -7.14 15.43
C ILE A 501 21.68 -6.11 14.41
N PRO A 502 21.75 -6.43 13.10
CA PRO A 502 22.26 -5.50 12.10
C PRO A 502 21.32 -4.28 11.95
N LEU A 503 21.85 -3.06 12.07
CA LEU A 503 21.15 -1.86 11.62
C LEU A 503 21.01 -1.92 10.11
N ARG A 504 19.79 -1.96 9.59
CA ARG A 504 19.52 -2.00 8.15
C ARG A 504 20.01 -0.69 7.52
N GLN A 505 21.17 -0.72 6.89
CA GLN A 505 21.68 0.42 6.12
C GLN A 505 20.72 0.67 4.95
N SER A 506 20.38 1.94 4.72
CA SER A 506 19.62 2.39 3.55
C SER A 506 20.26 1.87 2.26
N ALA A 507 19.43 1.55 1.26
CA ALA A 507 19.80 0.88 0.02
C ALA A 507 21.09 1.44 -0.65
N PRO A 508 21.87 0.58 -1.33
CA PRO A 508 23.11 1.01 -1.98
C PRO A 508 22.86 2.09 -3.05
N ILE A 509 23.83 2.99 -3.15
CA ILE A 509 23.82 4.18 -4.01
C ILE A 509 23.68 3.72 -5.48
N LYS A 510 22.56 4.08 -6.14
CA LYS A 510 22.46 3.98 -7.61
C LYS A 510 23.54 4.87 -8.21
N LYS A 511 24.41 4.32 -9.07
CA LYS A 511 25.36 5.12 -9.86
C LYS A 511 24.54 6.10 -10.70
N GLY A 512 24.65 7.39 -10.39
CA GLY A 512 24.03 8.46 -11.17
C GLY A 512 24.63 8.53 -12.58
N PRO A 513 23.97 9.27 -13.51
CA PRO A 513 24.51 9.55 -14.84
C PRO A 513 25.85 10.34 -14.76
N TYR A 514 26.49 10.58 -15.92
CA TYR A 514 27.75 11.33 -16.07
C TYR A 514 27.89 12.52 -15.09
N PRO A 515 29.10 12.79 -14.56
CA PRO A 515 29.29 13.79 -13.51
C PRO A 515 28.79 15.17 -13.94
N LEU A 516 28.06 15.84 -13.05
CA LEU A 516 27.58 17.20 -13.26
C LEU A 516 28.79 18.15 -13.26
N GLU A 517 29.06 18.80 -14.40
CA GLU A 517 30.16 19.75 -14.57
C GLU A 517 29.71 21.16 -14.15
N LEU A 518 29.81 21.46 -12.85
CA LEU A 518 29.68 22.82 -12.31
C LEU A 518 31.07 23.35 -11.90
N PRO A 519 31.39 24.64 -12.12
CA PRO A 519 32.69 25.21 -11.75
C PRO A 519 33.11 24.94 -10.31
N ILE A 520 32.18 25.07 -9.36
CA ILE A 520 32.44 24.80 -7.93
C ILE A 520 32.75 23.32 -7.68
N LEU A 521 32.07 22.40 -8.34
CA LEU A 521 32.31 20.95 -8.20
C LEU A 521 33.66 20.59 -8.82
N SER A 522 33.97 21.11 -10.01
CA SER A 522 35.23 20.87 -10.69
C SER A 522 36.42 21.43 -9.90
N TYR A 523 36.27 22.59 -9.26
CA TYR A 523 37.26 23.13 -8.32
C TYR A 523 37.47 22.24 -7.10
N LEU A 524 36.38 21.80 -6.45
CA LEU A 524 36.46 21.03 -5.20
C LEU A 524 36.94 19.58 -5.38
N ARG A 525 36.82 18.98 -6.57
CA ARG A 525 37.23 17.58 -6.84
C ARG A 525 38.70 17.30 -6.56
N SER A 526 39.59 18.28 -6.72
CA SER A 526 41.03 18.14 -6.48
C SER A 526 41.48 18.72 -5.15
N LYS A 527 40.55 19.12 -4.28
CA LYS A 527 40.82 19.83 -3.03
C LYS A 527 40.44 19.00 -1.82
N ARG A 528 41.07 19.31 -0.69
CA ARG A 528 40.69 18.75 0.62
C ARG A 528 39.36 19.34 1.07
N VAL A 529 38.30 18.55 1.00
CA VAL A 529 36.95 18.92 1.47
C VAL A 529 36.56 18.03 2.64
N ILE A 530 36.24 18.66 3.77
CA ILE A 530 35.83 17.97 5.00
C ILE A 530 34.31 18.04 5.15
N LEU A 531 33.68 16.88 5.31
CA LEU A 531 32.30 16.77 5.78
C LEU A 531 32.32 16.61 7.31
N ALA A 532 31.85 17.64 8.01
CA ALA A 532 31.74 17.73 9.46
C ALA A 532 30.56 16.91 10.03
N SER A 533 30.39 15.67 9.57
CA SER A 533 29.21 14.86 9.88
C SER A 533 29.45 13.36 9.68
N ALA A 534 29.09 12.55 10.67
CA ALA A 534 29.10 11.09 10.59
C ALA A 534 27.97 10.49 9.71
N SER A 535 27.03 11.30 9.23
CA SER A 535 25.86 10.82 8.47
C SER A 535 26.26 10.20 7.11
N PRO A 536 26.01 8.88 6.89
CA PRO A 536 26.28 8.23 5.61
C PRO A 536 25.46 8.82 4.45
N ARG A 537 24.27 9.37 4.75
CA ARG A 537 23.36 9.96 3.77
C ARG A 537 23.89 11.26 3.18
N ARG A 538 24.46 12.13 4.02
CA ARG A 538 25.06 13.39 3.58
C ARG A 538 26.27 13.14 2.69
N ARG A 539 27.10 12.15 3.07
CA ARG A 539 28.19 11.66 2.23
C ARG A 539 27.67 11.16 0.88
N ALA A 540 26.63 10.33 0.88
CA ALA A 540 26.05 9.79 -0.36
C ALA A 540 25.52 10.88 -1.29
N LEU A 541 24.81 11.89 -0.76
CA LEU A 541 24.31 13.03 -1.53
C LEU A 541 25.45 13.80 -2.20
N LEU A 542 26.51 14.13 -1.46
CA LEU A 542 27.67 14.85 -2.02
C LEU A 542 28.46 13.99 -3.02
N SER A 543 28.59 12.68 -2.78
CA SER A 543 29.24 11.77 -3.72
C SER A 543 28.46 11.58 -5.02
N GLN A 544 27.13 11.66 -5.00
CA GLN A 544 26.29 11.66 -6.20
C GLN A 544 26.52 12.91 -7.08
N LEU A 545 26.92 14.03 -6.47
CA LEU A 545 27.28 15.27 -7.18
C LEU A 545 28.71 15.23 -7.73
N GLY A 546 29.50 14.20 -7.42
CA GLY A 546 30.88 14.06 -7.90
C GLY A 546 31.95 14.38 -6.86
N LEU A 547 31.59 14.74 -5.62
CA LEU A 547 32.55 14.87 -4.50
C LEU A 547 32.78 13.51 -3.84
N ARG A 548 33.65 12.69 -4.46
CA ARG A 548 33.89 11.29 -4.04
C ARG A 548 34.96 11.16 -2.97
N ASP A 549 35.93 12.06 -2.94
CA ASP A 549 37.10 12.03 -2.06
C ASP A 549 36.95 12.95 -0.83
N LEU A 550 35.79 12.87 -0.17
CA LEU A 550 35.49 13.66 1.04
C LEU A 550 36.19 13.07 2.27
N GLU A 551 36.83 13.94 3.06
CA GLU A 551 37.29 13.61 4.41
C GLU A 551 36.11 13.67 5.39
N ILE A 552 35.90 12.62 6.16
CA ILE A 552 34.79 12.55 7.13
C ILE A 552 35.34 12.81 8.52
N SER A 553 35.02 13.97 9.10
CA SER A 553 35.46 14.36 10.44
C SER A 553 34.28 14.87 11.26
N PRO A 554 33.55 14.00 11.99
CA PRO A 554 32.43 14.41 12.82
C PRO A 554 32.88 15.33 13.96
N SER A 555 32.08 16.35 14.29
CA SER A 555 32.30 17.19 15.47
C SER A 555 32.00 16.42 16.77
N ASN A 556 32.80 16.67 17.81
CA ASN A 556 32.60 16.15 19.16
C ASN A 556 31.85 17.14 20.08
N GLU A 557 31.41 18.29 19.56
CA GLU A 557 30.68 19.28 20.34
C GLU A 557 29.34 18.71 20.84
N PRO A 558 28.98 18.94 22.12
CA PRO A 558 27.70 18.48 22.65
C PRO A 558 26.53 19.20 21.97
N GLU A 559 25.47 18.45 21.67
CA GLU A 559 24.19 18.97 21.16
C GLU A 559 23.30 19.45 22.32
N ASP A 560 23.79 20.40 23.13
CA ASP A 560 23.22 20.78 24.43
C ASP A 560 22.71 22.23 24.51
N LEU A 561 22.58 22.91 23.36
CA LEU A 561 21.98 24.24 23.27
C LEU A 561 20.60 24.28 23.94
N ASP A 562 20.31 25.35 24.70
CA ASP A 562 19.00 25.49 25.35
C ASP A 562 17.89 25.63 24.31
N LYS A 563 17.01 24.64 24.28
CA LYS A 563 15.88 24.52 23.35
C LYS A 563 14.72 25.45 23.71
N LYS A 564 14.74 26.08 24.90
CA LYS A 564 13.74 27.07 25.30
C LYS A 564 14.12 28.50 24.90
N SER A 565 15.41 28.77 24.77
CA SER A 565 15.92 30.10 24.44
C SER A 565 16.16 30.35 22.94
N HIS A 566 15.99 29.32 22.10
CA HIS A 566 16.18 29.40 20.65
C HIS A 566 14.92 28.92 19.92
N THR A 567 14.56 29.60 18.83
CA THR A 567 13.64 29.04 17.84
C THR A 567 14.27 27.80 17.18
N PRO A 568 13.46 26.88 16.60
CA PRO A 568 14.00 25.72 15.90
C PRO A 568 14.99 26.07 14.78
N GLU A 569 14.78 27.18 14.09
CA GLU A 569 15.67 27.72 13.06
C GLU A 569 17.00 28.21 13.64
N GLU A 570 16.97 28.99 14.72
CA GLU A 570 18.18 29.46 15.40
C GLU A 570 18.98 28.30 16.00
N TYR A 571 18.29 27.31 16.57
CA TYR A 571 18.92 26.12 17.16
C TYR A 571 19.72 25.35 16.11
N VAL A 572 19.10 25.05 14.96
CA VAL A 572 19.75 24.24 13.92
C VAL A 572 20.85 25.02 13.21
N ALA A 573 20.69 26.34 13.03
CA ALA A 573 21.73 27.22 12.50
C ALA A 573 22.96 27.26 13.42
N ALA A 574 22.76 27.53 14.71
CA ALA A 574 23.82 27.62 15.71
C ALA A 574 24.56 26.29 15.87
N THR A 575 23.83 25.17 15.88
CA THR A 575 24.42 23.82 15.96
C THR A 575 25.29 23.52 14.74
N ALA A 576 24.79 23.80 13.53
CA ALA A 576 25.55 23.59 12.30
C ALA A 576 26.81 24.46 12.26
N GLN A 577 26.72 25.72 12.69
CA GLN A 577 27.84 26.65 12.77
C GLN A 577 28.91 26.20 13.77
N ARG A 578 28.51 25.81 14.99
CA ARG A 578 29.44 25.27 16.00
C ARG A 578 30.19 24.04 15.50
N LYS A 579 29.47 23.10 14.87
CA LYS A 579 30.06 21.89 14.29
C LYS A 579 31.08 22.24 13.19
N CYS A 580 30.75 23.19 12.33
CA CYS A 580 31.62 23.64 11.24
C CYS A 580 32.93 24.26 11.79
N LEU A 581 32.79 25.21 12.71
CA LEU A 581 33.93 25.91 13.32
C LEU A 581 34.83 24.97 14.12
N ALA A 582 34.26 24.09 14.94
CA ALA A 582 35.02 23.13 15.74
C ALA A 582 35.85 22.18 14.86
N VAL A 583 35.27 21.67 13.78
CA VAL A 583 35.98 20.77 12.85
C VAL A 583 37.07 21.52 12.08
N TYR A 584 36.81 22.76 11.66
CA TYR A 584 37.81 23.60 11.00
C TYR A 584 39.01 23.91 11.93
N GLN A 585 38.74 24.34 13.16
CA GLN A 585 39.77 24.64 14.16
C GLN A 585 40.57 23.38 14.53
N ALA A 586 39.91 22.24 14.71
CA ALA A 586 40.60 20.97 14.97
C ALA A 586 41.46 20.52 13.78
N ALA A 587 41.01 20.75 12.54
CA ALA A 587 41.78 20.43 11.35
C ALA A 587 43.06 21.27 11.23
N ILE A 588 42.97 22.58 11.53
CA ILE A 588 44.14 23.48 11.56
C ILE A 588 45.09 23.09 12.69
N ALA A 589 44.59 22.88 13.91
CA ALA A 589 45.42 22.50 15.05
C ALA A 589 46.19 21.19 14.79
N ARG A 590 45.50 20.19 14.22
CA ARG A 590 46.13 18.91 13.83
C ARG A 590 47.21 19.09 12.76
N GLN A 591 46.99 19.99 11.80
CA GLN A 591 47.97 20.29 10.76
C GLN A 591 49.22 20.96 11.34
N GLN A 592 49.06 21.88 12.31
CA GLN A 592 50.17 22.48 13.05
C GLN A 592 50.94 21.42 13.85
N GLU A 593 50.26 20.53 14.57
CA GLU A 593 50.87 19.42 15.31
C GLU A 593 51.69 18.49 14.42
N ILE A 594 51.15 18.11 13.26
CA ILE A 594 51.85 17.27 12.28
C ILE A 594 53.08 18.00 11.72
N SER A 595 52.95 19.28 11.39
CA SER A 595 54.05 20.09 10.86
C SER A 595 55.20 20.19 11.87
N THR A 596 54.88 20.51 13.12
CA THR A 596 55.86 20.53 14.22
C THR A 596 56.47 19.15 14.49
N TYR A 597 55.70 18.06 14.40
CA TYR A 597 56.23 16.70 14.57
C TYR A 597 57.22 16.32 13.46
N LEU A 598 56.94 16.68 12.21
CA LEU A 598 57.82 16.41 11.05
C LEU A 598 59.09 17.25 11.08
N GLU A 599 59.00 18.53 11.49
CA GLU A 599 60.18 19.37 11.71
C GLU A 599 61.14 18.76 12.74
N ASN A 600 60.59 18.12 13.78
CA ASN A 600 61.34 17.49 14.86
C ASN A 600 61.77 16.03 14.56
N ASN A 601 61.20 15.36 13.55
CA ASN A 601 61.47 13.96 13.21
C ASN A 601 61.69 13.76 11.70
N LYS A 602 62.85 14.18 11.21
CA LYS A 602 63.21 14.18 9.77
C LYS A 602 63.22 12.81 9.09
N ASP A 603 63.24 11.72 9.86
CA ASP A 603 63.25 10.33 9.37
C ASP A 603 61.85 9.65 9.39
N ALA A 604 60.80 10.38 9.78
CA ALA A 604 59.44 9.82 9.85
C ALA A 604 58.82 9.63 8.46
N THR A 605 58.08 8.53 8.27
CA THR A 605 57.29 8.26 7.05
C THR A 605 56.32 9.40 6.76
N ASN A 606 56.35 9.90 5.52
CA ASN A 606 55.59 11.06 5.08
C ASN A 606 54.07 10.83 5.27
N PRO A 607 53.35 11.66 6.05
CA PRO A 607 51.89 11.57 6.16
C PRO A 607 51.23 11.87 4.80
N ASP A 608 49.93 11.55 4.69
CA ASP A 608 49.14 11.91 3.50
C ASP A 608 49.33 13.41 3.21
N PRO A 609 49.84 13.81 2.03
CA PRO A 609 50.12 15.22 1.71
C PRO A 609 48.92 16.14 1.95
N ARG A 610 47.70 15.62 1.81
CA ARG A 610 46.46 16.37 2.08
C ARG A 610 46.33 16.81 3.53
N GLN A 611 46.91 16.09 4.49
CA GLN A 611 46.84 16.43 5.92
C GLN A 611 47.74 17.62 6.30
N LEU A 612 48.64 18.02 5.41
CA LEU A 612 49.53 19.18 5.57
C LEU A 612 48.93 20.47 4.98
N GLU A 613 47.87 20.34 4.17
CA GLU A 613 47.15 21.46 3.57
C GLU A 613 45.95 21.86 4.42
N ASP A 614 45.69 23.17 4.52
CA ASP A 614 44.46 23.69 5.09
C ASP A 614 43.25 23.12 4.33
N PRO A 615 42.14 22.81 5.02
CA PRO A 615 40.94 22.36 4.33
C PRO A 615 40.41 23.48 3.43
N ALA A 616 40.29 23.20 2.14
CA ALA A 616 39.74 24.13 1.18
C ALA A 616 38.26 24.43 1.43
N LEU A 617 37.57 23.50 2.10
CA LEU A 617 36.16 23.64 2.46
C LEU A 617 35.79 22.71 3.62
N VAL A 618 35.02 23.21 4.58
CA VAL A 618 34.33 22.43 5.61
C VAL A 618 32.83 22.59 5.43
N ILE A 619 32.10 21.48 5.34
CA ILE A 619 30.63 21.45 5.23
C ILE A 619 30.08 20.80 6.50
N ALA A 620 29.28 21.54 7.26
CA ALA A 620 28.51 21.02 8.38
C ALA A 620 27.01 21.10 8.08
N ALA A 621 26.26 20.15 8.61
CA ALA A 621 24.81 20.23 8.61
C ALA A 621 24.24 19.62 9.88
N ASP A 622 23.17 20.21 10.37
CA ASP A 622 22.37 19.69 11.47
C ASP A 622 20.91 19.61 11.04
N THR A 623 20.19 18.57 11.45
CA THR A 623 18.81 18.32 10.98
C THR A 623 17.93 17.97 12.16
N VAL A 624 16.85 18.73 12.34
CA VAL A 624 15.85 18.54 13.39
C VAL A 624 14.44 18.54 12.82
N ILE A 625 13.49 18.02 13.59
CA ILE A 625 12.06 18.14 13.27
C ILE A 625 11.43 19.16 14.20
N ALA A 626 10.77 20.16 13.64
CA ALA A 626 9.93 21.09 14.38
C ALA A 626 8.46 20.71 14.23
N THR A 627 7.80 20.43 15.35
CA THR A 627 6.34 20.26 15.41
C THR A 627 5.65 21.61 15.19
N ARG A 628 4.33 21.58 14.92
CA ARG A 628 3.53 22.82 14.79
C ARG A 628 3.57 23.70 16.05
N GLY A 629 3.76 23.09 17.23
CA GLY A 629 3.90 23.81 18.50
C GLY A 629 5.30 24.39 18.76
N GLY A 630 6.22 24.31 17.80
CA GLY A 630 7.59 24.79 17.96
C GLY A 630 8.52 23.85 18.73
N GLN A 631 8.02 22.67 19.16
CA GLN A 631 8.84 21.68 19.85
C GLN A 631 9.81 21.01 18.87
N ILE A 632 11.09 20.98 19.25
CA ILE A 632 12.17 20.31 18.53
C ILE A 632 12.19 18.83 18.91
N LEU A 633 12.12 17.96 17.90
CA LEU A 633 12.26 16.51 18.01
C LEU A 633 13.55 16.08 17.30
N GLU A 634 14.40 15.40 18.07
CA GLU A 634 15.67 14.85 17.61
C GLU A 634 15.51 13.35 17.33
N LYS A 635 16.55 12.56 17.62
CA LYS A 635 16.54 11.10 17.48
C LYS A 635 15.76 10.47 18.64
N PRO A 636 15.04 9.36 18.41
CA PRO A 636 14.35 8.65 19.47
C PRO A 636 15.33 8.04 20.49
N ARG A 637 14.96 8.10 21.77
CA ARG A 637 15.79 7.59 22.90
C ARG A 637 15.50 6.13 23.26
N SER A 638 14.33 5.63 22.90
CA SER A 638 13.90 4.26 23.14
C SER A 638 12.85 3.84 22.12
N GLU A 639 12.48 2.55 22.08
CA GLU A 639 11.45 2.07 21.18
C GLU A 639 10.08 2.68 21.48
N ALA A 640 9.74 2.81 22.78
CA ALA A 640 8.51 3.46 23.21
C ALA A 640 8.49 4.95 22.86
N ASP A 641 9.63 5.63 22.99
CA ASP A 641 9.79 7.03 22.55
C ASP A 641 9.66 7.14 21.02
N HIS A 642 10.23 6.20 20.28
CA HIS A 642 10.16 6.14 18.81
C HIS A 642 8.71 6.01 18.31
N VAL A 643 7.95 5.08 18.90
CA VAL A 643 6.52 4.91 18.60
C VAL A 643 5.74 6.17 18.95
N ARG A 644 5.96 6.74 20.14
CA ARG A 644 5.29 7.97 20.59
C ARG A 644 5.58 9.14 19.64
N MET A 645 6.84 9.32 19.25
CA MET A 645 7.29 10.37 18.34
C MET A 645 6.59 10.28 16.99
N LEU A 646 6.57 9.09 16.39
CA LEU A 646 5.92 8.88 15.08
C LEU A 646 4.40 9.05 15.15
N LYS A 647 3.74 8.61 16.24
CA LYS A 647 2.30 8.86 16.45
C LYS A 647 2.04 10.37 16.56
N HIS A 648 2.87 11.10 17.29
CA HIS A 648 2.75 12.55 17.41
C HIS A 648 2.93 13.27 16.06
N LEU A 649 3.90 12.84 15.24
CA LEU A 649 4.12 13.39 13.89
C LEU A 649 2.96 13.06 12.94
N ARG A 650 2.40 11.85 13.01
CA ARG A 650 1.22 11.45 12.24
C ARG A 650 -0.01 12.27 12.59
N ASP A 651 -0.26 12.41 13.89
CA ASP A 651 -1.47 13.08 14.40
C ASP A 651 -1.34 14.61 14.29
N SER A 652 -0.16 15.10 13.90
CA SER A 652 0.08 16.47 13.47
C SER A 652 -0.21 16.59 11.96
N VAL A 653 -1.01 17.58 11.55
CA VAL A 653 -1.35 17.83 10.13
C VAL A 653 -0.11 17.83 9.22
N HIS A 654 0.99 18.40 9.71
CA HIS A 654 2.32 18.33 9.12
C HIS A 654 3.36 18.68 10.17
N HIS A 655 4.62 18.34 9.90
CA HIS A 655 5.79 18.81 10.64
C HIS A 655 6.82 19.42 9.69
N ARG A 656 7.72 20.23 10.22
CA ARG A 656 8.79 20.86 9.46
C ARG A 656 10.10 20.13 9.72
N VAL A 657 10.76 19.71 8.66
CA VAL A 657 12.14 19.25 8.69
C VAL A 657 13.01 20.47 8.44
N LEU A 658 13.85 20.81 9.42
CA LEU A 658 14.76 21.94 9.34
C LEU A 658 16.17 21.39 9.26
N THR A 659 16.92 21.76 8.22
CA THR A 659 18.36 21.53 8.16
C THR A 659 19.10 22.85 8.11
N GLY A 660 19.91 23.11 9.12
CA GLY A 660 20.91 24.16 9.10
C GLY A 660 22.14 23.63 8.39
N VAL A 661 22.56 24.30 7.31
CA VAL A 661 23.81 24.01 6.62
C VAL A 661 24.76 25.17 6.86
N CYS A 662 26.00 24.85 7.23
CA CYS A 662 27.06 25.83 7.38
C CYS A 662 28.26 25.38 6.54
N VAL A 663 28.79 26.30 5.73
CA VAL A 663 29.95 26.07 4.89
C VAL A 663 31.01 27.11 5.23
N LEU A 664 32.25 26.65 5.37
CA LEU A 664 33.40 27.45 5.72
C LEU A 664 34.53 27.20 4.72
N ALA A 665 35.11 28.26 4.18
CA ALA A 665 36.34 28.20 3.38
C ALA A 665 37.37 29.22 3.93
N PRO A 666 38.68 28.94 3.88
CA PRO A 666 39.71 29.92 4.19
C PRO A 666 39.60 31.12 3.22
N LYS A 667 39.94 32.32 3.70
CA LYS A 667 39.99 33.51 2.83
C LYS A 667 41.31 33.60 2.09
N ASP A 668 41.26 33.96 0.81
CA ASP A 668 42.46 34.15 -0.01
C ASP A 668 43.33 35.32 0.49
N ASP A 669 42.71 36.34 1.10
CA ASP A 669 43.38 37.54 1.62
C ASP A 669 43.83 37.42 3.08
N ALA A 670 43.58 36.27 3.72
CA ALA A 670 43.85 36.00 5.15
C ALA A 670 43.27 37.07 6.12
N SER A 671 42.29 37.87 5.69
CA SER A 671 41.68 38.91 6.53
C SER A 671 40.93 38.27 7.70
N HIS A 672 41.07 38.83 8.90
CA HIS A 672 40.43 38.31 10.11
C HIS A 672 38.90 38.11 9.89
N PRO A 673 38.31 36.97 10.27
CA PRO A 673 38.84 35.86 11.10
C PRO A 673 39.64 34.78 10.36
N GLY A 674 40.08 35.03 9.11
CA GLY A 674 40.88 34.12 8.28
C GLY A 674 40.05 33.13 7.45
N TYR A 675 38.72 33.19 7.57
CA TYR A 675 37.80 32.33 6.84
C TYR A 675 36.51 33.09 6.44
N ALA A 676 35.90 32.64 5.36
CA ALA A 676 34.55 33.00 4.94
C ALA A 676 33.59 31.93 5.43
N LEU A 677 32.52 32.35 6.11
CA LEU A 677 31.50 31.47 6.67
C LEU A 677 30.15 31.89 6.11
N ALA A 678 29.40 30.94 5.57
CA ALA A 678 28.02 31.16 5.17
C ALA A 678 27.14 30.05 5.76
N SER A 679 25.92 30.40 6.15
CA SER A 679 24.95 29.46 6.68
C SER A 679 23.56 29.71 6.10
N HIS A 680 22.76 28.66 6.04
CA HIS A 680 21.37 28.73 5.58
C HIS A 680 20.54 27.68 6.31
N VAL A 681 19.30 28.02 6.65
CA VAL A 681 18.33 27.07 7.20
C VAL A 681 17.27 26.78 6.16
N GLU A 682 17.17 25.52 5.76
CA GLU A 682 16.14 25.06 4.82
C GLU A 682 15.01 24.38 5.59
N GLY A 683 13.78 24.84 5.38
CA GLY A 683 12.58 24.24 5.93
C GLY A 683 11.77 23.47 4.89
N THR A 684 11.38 22.24 5.19
CA THR A 684 10.53 21.43 4.31
C THR A 684 9.37 20.84 5.10
N ARG A 685 8.15 20.97 4.61
CA ARG A 685 6.96 20.42 5.27
C ARG A 685 6.78 18.98 4.82
N VAL A 686 6.59 18.09 5.79
CA VAL A 686 6.32 16.68 5.55
C VAL A 686 4.96 16.35 6.13
N PHE A 687 4.16 15.66 5.33
CA PHE A 687 2.82 15.23 5.67
C PHE A 687 2.87 13.72 5.82
N PHE A 688 2.53 13.24 7.01
CA PHE A 688 2.36 11.80 7.19
C PHE A 688 0.98 11.38 6.71
N ALA A 689 0.90 10.16 6.19
CA ALA A 689 -0.36 9.48 5.98
C ALA A 689 -1.13 9.45 7.31
N ALA A 690 -2.43 9.72 7.29
CA ALA A 690 -3.21 9.77 8.51
C ALA A 690 -3.42 8.36 9.10
N ALA A 691 -3.81 8.28 10.37
CA ALA A 691 -4.10 7.00 11.03
C ALA A 691 -5.19 6.19 10.29
N ASP A 692 -6.13 6.91 9.67
CA ASP A 692 -7.23 6.40 8.85
C ASP A 692 -6.92 6.38 7.34
N ASP A 693 -5.69 6.70 6.95
CA ASP A 693 -5.21 6.77 5.56
C ASP A 693 -3.90 5.99 5.37
N GLY A 694 -3.82 4.81 5.97
CA GLY A 694 -2.71 3.88 5.73
C GLY A 694 -1.59 3.88 6.77
N LEU A 695 -1.64 4.77 7.78
CA LEU A 695 -0.64 4.80 8.87
C LEU A 695 -1.22 4.52 10.29
N PRO A 696 -1.90 3.38 10.52
CA PRO A 696 -2.36 3.01 11.85
C PRO A 696 -1.19 2.68 12.81
N ASP A 697 -1.48 2.60 14.11
CA ASP A 697 -0.48 2.38 15.17
C ASP A 697 0.40 1.15 14.94
N ASP A 698 -0.18 0.06 14.42
CA ASP A 698 0.52 -1.19 14.11
C ASP A 698 1.53 -1.04 12.96
N VAL A 699 1.28 -0.13 12.01
CA VAL A 699 2.23 0.22 10.95
C VAL A 699 3.38 1.04 11.52
N ILE A 700 3.11 2.00 12.41
CA ILE A 700 4.16 2.73 13.13
C ILE A 700 5.01 1.77 13.97
N GLU A 701 4.38 0.88 14.75
CA GLU A 701 5.09 -0.10 15.56
C GLU A 701 5.92 -1.06 14.70
N SER A 702 5.37 -1.52 13.57
CA SER A 702 6.10 -2.37 12.62
C SER A 702 7.26 -1.63 11.97
N TYR A 703 7.09 -0.35 11.64
CA TYR A 703 8.15 0.51 11.15
C TYR A 703 9.27 0.69 12.19
N VAL A 704 8.91 0.96 13.44
CA VAL A 704 9.87 1.10 14.55
C VAL A 704 10.68 -0.18 14.73
N ARG A 705 10.07 -1.37 14.59
CA ARG A 705 10.77 -2.66 14.63
C ARG A 705 11.81 -2.83 13.51
N THR A 706 11.65 -2.15 12.37
CA THR A 706 12.69 -2.15 11.31
C THR A 706 13.98 -1.43 11.73
N ARG A 707 13.91 -0.61 12.78
CA ARG A 707 14.98 0.30 13.26
C ARG A 707 15.49 1.28 12.20
N GLU A 708 14.85 1.39 11.04
CA GLU A 708 15.30 2.25 9.95
C GLU A 708 15.37 3.72 10.37
N GLY A 709 14.45 4.18 11.22
CA GLY A 709 14.41 5.55 11.72
C GLY A 709 15.22 5.83 12.98
N ALA A 710 15.82 4.81 13.60
CA ALA A 710 16.36 4.91 14.97
C ALA A 710 17.47 5.96 15.15
N ASP A 711 18.29 6.17 14.12
CA ASP A 711 19.41 7.11 14.12
C ASP A 711 19.06 8.47 13.46
N LYS A 712 17.76 8.75 13.26
CA LYS A 712 17.27 9.90 12.46
C LYS A 712 16.39 10.82 13.30
N ALA A 713 16.51 12.13 13.04
CA ALA A 713 15.60 13.11 13.61
C ALA A 713 14.15 12.81 13.18
N GLY A 714 13.22 12.83 14.13
CA GLY A 714 11.83 12.44 13.90
C GLY A 714 11.59 10.94 13.79
N GLY A 715 12.64 10.12 13.83
CA GLY A 715 12.49 8.68 13.83
C GLY A 715 12.06 8.08 12.49
N TYR A 716 12.31 8.70 11.33
CA TYR A 716 11.98 8.10 10.03
C TYR A 716 12.99 8.39 8.91
N ALA A 717 12.97 7.58 7.84
CA ALA A 717 13.80 7.74 6.65
C ALA A 717 12.95 7.92 5.38
N LEU A 718 13.05 9.08 4.73
CA LEU A 718 12.30 9.35 3.50
C LEU A 718 12.74 8.47 2.31
N GLN A 719 14.01 8.06 2.25
CA GLN A 719 14.55 7.19 1.18
C GLN A 719 14.28 5.70 1.39
N GLY A 720 13.59 5.35 2.47
CA GLY A 720 13.38 3.97 2.90
C GLY A 720 11.91 3.62 3.07
N VAL A 721 11.65 2.60 3.89
CA VAL A 721 10.29 2.19 4.27
C VAL A 721 9.53 3.38 4.87
N GLY A 722 10.22 4.28 5.56
CA GLY A 722 9.61 5.47 6.16
C GLY A 722 8.92 6.37 5.12
N GLY A 723 9.58 6.65 4.00
CA GLY A 723 9.00 7.44 2.92
C GLY A 723 7.91 6.73 2.11
N MET A 724 7.94 5.39 2.10
CA MET A 724 6.93 4.59 1.37
C MET A 724 5.65 4.37 2.17
N VAL A 725 5.76 4.32 3.51
CA VAL A 725 4.66 3.84 4.37
C VAL A 725 4.21 4.90 5.39
N LEU A 726 5.07 5.85 5.77
CA LEU A 726 4.71 6.91 6.72
C LEU A 726 4.35 8.23 6.04
N VAL A 727 5.04 8.58 4.95
CA VAL A 727 4.92 9.90 4.30
C VAL A 727 3.89 9.87 3.18
N ASP A 728 2.89 10.75 3.25
CA ASP A 728 1.90 10.99 2.19
C ASP A 728 2.48 11.90 1.10
N ARG A 729 2.97 13.07 1.51
CA ARG A 729 3.59 14.05 0.60
C ARG A 729 4.63 14.93 1.29
N VAL A 730 5.45 15.58 0.46
CA VAL A 730 6.51 16.51 0.89
C VAL A 730 6.34 17.82 0.12
N GLU A 731 6.25 18.94 0.84
CA GLU A 731 6.23 20.29 0.28
C GLU A 731 7.57 20.97 0.59
N GLY A 732 8.46 21.00 -0.40
CA GLY A 732 9.81 21.57 -0.31
C GLY A 732 10.90 20.64 -0.84
N SER A 733 12.11 20.75 -0.30
CA SER A 733 13.29 20.01 -0.76
C SER A 733 13.34 18.59 -0.16
N VAL A 734 13.31 17.58 -1.03
CA VAL A 734 13.40 16.16 -0.62
C VAL A 734 14.77 15.84 0.00
N ASP A 735 15.84 16.41 -0.55
CA ASP A 735 17.22 16.31 -0.07
C ASP A 735 17.42 16.99 1.30
N ASN A 736 16.68 18.06 1.60
CA ASN A 736 16.60 18.62 2.95
C ASN A 736 16.08 17.59 3.96
N VAL A 737 15.01 16.86 3.62
CA VAL A 737 14.45 15.81 4.50
C VAL A 737 15.41 14.63 4.67
N ILE A 738 16.20 14.32 3.64
CA ILE A 738 17.24 13.28 3.71
C ILE A 738 18.37 13.69 4.67
N GLY A 739 18.61 15.00 4.80
CA GLY A 739 19.48 15.61 5.79
C GLY A 739 20.51 16.60 5.23
N LEU A 740 20.43 16.97 3.94
CA LEU A 740 21.27 18.01 3.35
C LEU A 740 20.56 18.67 2.16
N PRO A 741 20.16 19.96 2.24
CA PRO A 741 19.65 20.71 1.09
C PRO A 741 20.80 21.00 0.11
N VAL A 742 21.00 20.09 -0.84
CA VAL A 742 22.10 20.06 -1.81
C VAL A 742 22.20 21.36 -2.60
N ARG A 743 21.07 21.87 -3.13
CA ARG A 743 21.08 23.10 -3.92
C ARG A 743 21.61 24.28 -3.11
N LYS A 744 21.12 24.44 -1.88
CA LYS A 744 21.55 25.51 -0.97
C LYS A 744 22.99 25.31 -0.52
N CYS A 745 23.38 24.07 -0.21
CA CYS A 745 24.76 23.73 0.11
C CYS A 745 25.72 24.16 -1.00
N LEU A 746 25.43 23.86 -2.27
CA LEU A 746 26.28 24.27 -3.40
C LEU A 746 26.33 25.78 -3.58
N GLN A 747 25.22 26.48 -3.38
CA GLN A 747 25.18 27.95 -3.40
C GLN A 747 26.07 28.55 -2.30
N LEU A 748 26.04 27.98 -1.09
CA LEU A 748 26.92 28.39 0.00
C LEU A 748 28.38 28.11 -0.31
N CYS A 749 28.71 26.94 -0.88
CA CYS A 749 30.06 26.63 -1.34
C CYS A 749 30.55 27.66 -2.36
N GLU A 750 29.72 28.00 -3.36
CA GLU A 750 30.07 29.01 -4.36
C GLU A 750 30.29 30.39 -3.72
N LYS A 751 29.44 30.77 -2.76
CA LYS A 751 29.54 32.05 -2.04
C LYS A 751 30.85 32.15 -1.26
N VAL A 752 31.19 31.14 -0.47
CA VAL A 752 32.40 31.18 0.37
C VAL A 752 33.69 30.89 -0.39
N VAL A 753 33.65 30.27 -1.58
CA VAL A 753 34.85 29.97 -2.37
C VAL A 753 35.11 31.02 -3.46
N PHE A 754 34.08 31.44 -4.20
CA PHE A 754 34.27 32.33 -5.37
C PHE A 754 33.78 33.77 -5.18
N ARG A 755 32.91 34.03 -4.19
CA ARG A 755 32.31 35.37 -3.97
C ARG A 755 32.67 35.94 -2.59
N GLN A 756 33.89 35.70 -2.15
CA GLN A 756 34.41 36.29 -0.91
C GLN A 756 34.45 37.82 -1.06
N GLY A 757 33.64 38.55 -0.27
CA GLY A 757 33.67 40.03 -0.22
C GLY A 757 32.53 40.78 -0.94
N HIS A 758 31.52 40.11 -1.50
CA HIS A 758 30.30 40.76 -1.97
C HIS A 758 29.21 40.72 -0.88
N GLU A 759 28.95 41.86 -0.22
CA GLU A 759 27.76 42.05 0.64
C GLU A 759 26.50 42.12 -0.25
N GLU A 760 25.45 41.38 0.11
CA GLU A 760 24.14 41.43 -0.56
C GLU A 760 23.37 42.63 0.02
N ASP A 761 23.10 43.65 -0.80
CA ASP A 761 22.08 44.67 -0.52
C ASP A 761 20.71 43.96 -0.37
N GLU A 762 20.20 43.87 0.85
CA GLU A 762 18.81 43.48 1.12
C GLU A 762 17.88 44.61 0.68
N GLY A 763 17.32 44.47 -0.53
CA GLY A 763 16.24 45.33 -1.00
C GLY A 763 14.92 45.02 -0.28
N ASP A 764 14.48 45.96 0.56
CA ASP A 764 13.08 46.16 0.92
C ASP A 764 12.22 46.24 -0.35
N GLU A 765 11.23 45.36 -0.48
CA GLU A 765 10.04 45.64 -1.31
C GLU A 765 8.79 45.40 -0.46
N SER A 766 8.39 46.49 0.20
CA SER A 766 7.00 46.84 0.43
C SER A 766 6.34 47.23 -0.90
N ASP A 767 5.29 46.50 -1.30
CA ASP A 767 4.02 47.04 -1.84
C ASP A 767 2.95 45.94 -1.96
#